data_AF-A0A1Q9R5K6-F1
#
_entry.id   AF-A0A1Q9R5K6-F1
#
_cell.length_a   1.000
_cell.length_b   1.000
_cell.length_c   1.000
_cell.angle_alpha   90.00
_cell.angle_beta   90.00
_cell.angle_gamma   90.00
#
_symmetry.space_group_name_H-M   'P 1'
#
loop_
_entity.id
_entity.type
_entity.pdbx_description
1 polymer ?
#
loop_
_entity_poly.entity_id
_entity_poly.type
_entity_poly.pdbx_seq_one_letter_code
_entity_poly.pdbx_strand_id
1 'polypeptide(L)'
;MSEINTSTVWYPPQFPLEGRLPTRPEHVHANLRVQREPEREYQNALSLAAGRRAPPPCCKTLHISLFFDGTGNNLNRDLYQVDVPSPTNVGRLFRASIGAGYAGGTSHSRQSGDLIDPPGTGDGQYFKYYIPGVGTAFPEVEDLDFSTPGLAGAAVGERRINWGLLMIIDALRLSLGLARLNDAHLLVAIRMMDTSWPFEKWSGSRRREREISRMLKDMIRPLRIAMAAQAGQSRLLGVRLYVYGFSRGAAAARAFVNWLNMLLEDVDNQPVLRVDDLALPIQVQYLGLLDTVASVGLADSFPGGDGHMSWADDTMELPRSKLVKRCLHIVASHEQRLSFPLDSIRREDGSYPENSVEVVHPGVHSDQGGGYPPGDQGKAISEFDSLLLSQISLHSLYSDAFSHGAPLKVSSTSLPDEFKNDSWRTMVAEGALEFYVTPTLIERFNAWREATLGLSSLPEPLSTEQLETYQPIPSDKTIEAVFRDQLGWITAWRIDRYAFRSMDEQRFYQEAWDTESNADVREKSEALRDQKQKEVEQRRQKQRERERQEGVLPGPLEPGVKDFDADMGKTQLSDAANEFSMIYRSEDLGTKPSEVALEALRHITVPVKLLLKDLDHIRAERKASKALGRQRVSRMFPPPSGGENHTCEKKRGEVWEYMNDDKPVGLLRALFDDQVHDSRAWFLYKHGREPFGSYFDERVIFFGGVHRRDLVQVSWDDPRLLAEGSSVEERPIVPVSPDGGMTPEQIAEAQKAIEADWQRYYAQLEEPNDAPA
;
A
#
# COMPACT_ATOMS: atom_id res chain seq x y z
N MET A 1 20.65 1.76 29.59
CA MET A 1 19.47 1.58 28.72
C MET A 1 19.59 0.20 28.09
N SER A 2 18.54 -0.61 28.10
CA SER A 2 18.55 -1.92 27.44
C SER A 2 18.82 -1.72 25.95
N GLU A 3 19.73 -2.51 25.37
CA GLU A 3 19.96 -2.55 23.92
C GLU A 3 18.61 -2.68 23.21
N ILE A 4 18.28 -1.72 22.32
CA ILE A 4 17.09 -1.81 21.47
C ILE A 4 17.28 -3.05 20.60
N ASN A 5 16.39 -4.02 20.72
CA ASN A 5 16.43 -5.24 19.92
C ASN A 5 16.09 -4.89 18.47
N THR A 6 17.07 -4.86 17.56
CA THR A 6 16.83 -4.53 16.15
C THR A 6 16.50 -5.79 15.34
N SER A 7 15.25 -6.24 15.40
CA SER A 7 14.82 -7.44 14.68
C SER A 7 15.08 -7.31 13.17
N THR A 8 15.53 -8.40 12.55
CA THR A 8 15.82 -8.46 11.12
C THR A 8 14.55 -8.63 10.29
N VAL A 9 14.59 -8.14 9.04
CA VAL A 9 13.47 -8.21 8.09
C VAL A 9 13.50 -9.54 7.32
N TRP A 10 12.48 -9.83 6.52
CA TRP A 10 12.44 -11.01 5.65
C TRP A 10 12.68 -10.65 4.19
N TYR A 11 13.23 -11.61 3.46
CA TYR A 11 13.40 -11.61 2.02
C TYR A 11 12.37 -12.52 1.33
N PRO A 12 12.00 -12.21 0.08
CA PRO A 12 11.08 -13.06 -0.66
C PRO A 12 11.78 -14.36 -1.08
N PRO A 13 11.08 -15.50 -1.05
CA PRO A 13 11.57 -16.75 -1.63
C PRO A 13 11.67 -16.65 -3.16
N GLN A 14 12.32 -17.63 -3.78
CA GLN A 14 12.38 -17.75 -5.24
C GLN A 14 10.96 -17.81 -5.80
N PHE A 15 10.70 -16.98 -6.81
CA PHE A 15 9.42 -16.99 -7.49
C PHE A 15 9.40 -18.13 -8.52
N PRO A 16 8.42 -19.04 -8.45
CA PRO A 16 8.36 -20.21 -9.32
C PRO A 16 7.95 -19.84 -10.74
N LEU A 17 8.48 -20.55 -11.74
CA LEU A 17 8.15 -20.34 -13.16
C LEU A 17 6.66 -20.59 -13.47
N GLU A 18 6.01 -21.47 -12.71
CA GLU A 18 4.59 -21.79 -12.85
C GLU A 18 3.65 -20.76 -12.19
N GLY A 19 4.21 -19.78 -11.46
CA GLY A 19 3.43 -18.90 -10.59
C GLY A 19 3.01 -19.58 -9.28
N ARG A 20 2.24 -18.86 -8.45
CA ARG A 20 1.89 -19.29 -7.07
C ARG A 20 0.41 -19.60 -6.87
N LEU A 21 -0.36 -19.67 -7.96
CA LEU A 21 -1.75 -20.09 -7.91
C LEU A 21 -1.82 -21.60 -7.65
N PRO A 22 -2.83 -22.09 -6.92
CA PRO A 22 -3.05 -23.52 -6.70
C PRO A 22 -3.20 -24.25 -8.04
N THR A 23 -2.34 -25.23 -8.29
CA THR A 23 -2.37 -26.10 -9.46
C THR A 23 -2.93 -27.49 -9.15
N ARG A 24 -3.13 -27.81 -7.86
CA ARG A 24 -3.48 -29.15 -7.38
C ARG A 24 -4.70 -29.16 -6.45
N PRO A 25 -5.56 -30.20 -6.52
CA PRO A 25 -6.69 -30.39 -5.60
C PRO A 25 -6.30 -30.44 -4.12
N GLU A 26 -5.14 -31.02 -3.78
CA GLU A 26 -4.73 -31.16 -2.38
C GLU A 26 -4.50 -29.81 -1.69
N HIS A 27 -4.02 -28.81 -2.43
CA HIS A 27 -3.83 -27.46 -1.91
C HIS A 27 -5.19 -26.79 -1.60
N VAL A 28 -6.19 -27.00 -2.47
CA VAL A 28 -7.56 -26.54 -2.23
C VAL A 28 -8.16 -27.24 -1.00
N HIS A 29 -7.96 -28.54 -0.84
CA HIS A 29 -8.38 -29.27 0.36
C HIS A 29 -7.70 -28.74 1.63
N ALA A 30 -6.42 -28.39 1.57
CA ALA A 30 -5.71 -27.80 2.72
C ALA A 30 -6.31 -26.44 3.13
N ASN A 31 -6.59 -25.56 2.17
CA ASN A 31 -7.26 -24.28 2.42
C ASN A 31 -8.66 -24.48 3.03
N LEU A 32 -9.48 -25.37 2.46
CA LEU A 32 -10.82 -25.69 2.99
C LEU A 32 -10.75 -26.30 4.40
N ARG A 33 -9.69 -27.07 4.67
CA ARG A 33 -9.43 -27.58 6.00
C ARG A 33 -9.17 -26.44 6.98
N VAL A 34 -8.38 -25.42 6.64
CA VAL A 34 -8.20 -24.25 7.52
C VAL A 34 -9.52 -23.51 7.73
N GLN A 35 -10.32 -23.28 6.69
CA GLN A 35 -11.62 -22.60 6.81
C GLN A 35 -12.58 -23.31 7.78
N ARG A 36 -12.65 -24.65 7.70
CA ARG A 36 -13.55 -25.49 8.52
C ARG A 36 -12.98 -25.85 9.90
N GLU A 37 -11.87 -25.27 10.32
CA GLU A 37 -11.30 -25.51 11.64
C GLU A 37 -12.30 -25.30 12.79
N PRO A 38 -13.07 -24.19 12.84
CA PRO A 38 -14.00 -23.95 13.95
C PRO A 38 -15.16 -24.95 13.99
N GLU A 39 -15.65 -25.37 12.81
CA GLU A 39 -16.69 -26.39 12.68
C GLU A 39 -16.20 -27.76 13.17
N ARG A 40 -14.93 -28.11 12.86
CA ARG A 40 -14.31 -29.34 13.37
C ARG A 40 -14.07 -29.28 14.87
N GLU A 41 -13.59 -28.17 15.40
CA GLU A 41 -13.41 -27.98 16.84
C GLU A 41 -14.74 -28.15 17.59
N TYR A 42 -15.82 -27.56 17.04
CA TYR A 42 -17.16 -27.74 17.58
C TYR A 42 -17.63 -29.19 17.53
N GLN A 43 -17.42 -29.90 16.41
CA GLN A 43 -17.70 -31.34 16.31
C GLN A 43 -16.91 -32.15 17.34
N ASN A 44 -15.63 -31.81 17.55
CA ASN A 44 -14.76 -32.48 18.52
C ASN A 44 -15.28 -32.26 19.95
N ALA A 45 -15.67 -31.03 20.30
CA ALA A 45 -16.25 -30.72 21.59
C ALA A 45 -17.55 -31.51 21.84
N LEU A 46 -18.44 -31.60 20.84
CA LEU A 46 -19.64 -32.44 20.92
C LEU A 46 -19.31 -33.93 21.07
N SER A 47 -18.26 -34.40 20.37
CA SER A 47 -17.82 -35.79 20.43
C SER A 47 -17.28 -36.16 21.81
N LEU A 48 -16.47 -35.27 22.40
CA LEU A 48 -15.93 -35.40 23.75
C LEU A 48 -17.06 -35.42 24.78
N ALA A 49 -18.01 -34.49 24.69
CA ALA A 49 -19.16 -34.44 25.59
C ALA A 49 -20.06 -35.69 25.48
N ALA A 50 -20.19 -36.27 24.29
CA ALA A 50 -20.99 -37.47 24.05
C ALA A 50 -20.24 -38.79 24.33
N GLY A 51 -18.93 -38.76 24.61
CA GLY A 51 -18.08 -39.96 24.76
C GLY A 51 -17.96 -40.82 23.49
N ARG A 52 -18.30 -40.27 22.31
CA ARG A 52 -18.24 -40.94 21.01
C ARG A 52 -18.13 -39.93 19.88
N ARG A 53 -17.64 -40.32 18.70
CA ARG A 53 -17.61 -39.43 17.53
C ARG A 53 -19.01 -38.97 17.16
N ALA A 54 -19.28 -37.67 17.28
CA ALA A 54 -20.52 -37.05 16.85
C ALA A 54 -20.56 -36.94 15.32
N PRO A 55 -21.74 -37.03 14.68
CA PRO A 55 -21.87 -36.70 13.26
C PRO A 55 -21.50 -35.22 13.04
N PRO A 56 -21.13 -34.81 11.81
CA PRO A 56 -20.90 -33.41 11.49
C PRO A 56 -22.11 -32.55 11.92
N PRO A 57 -21.93 -31.57 12.82
CA PRO A 57 -23.04 -30.74 13.27
C PRO A 57 -23.49 -29.78 12.17
N CYS A 58 -24.77 -29.38 12.21
CA CYS A 58 -25.26 -28.28 11.38
C CYS A 58 -24.78 -26.95 12.00
N CYS A 59 -23.62 -26.48 11.57
CA CYS A 59 -23.02 -25.23 12.01
C CYS A 59 -22.33 -24.51 10.86
N LYS A 60 -22.04 -23.22 11.05
CA LYS A 60 -21.31 -22.39 10.11
C LYS A 60 -20.44 -21.36 10.79
N THR A 61 -19.34 -21.03 10.14
CA THR A 61 -18.52 -19.86 10.42
C THR A 61 -18.70 -18.84 9.29
N LEU A 62 -18.80 -17.55 9.62
CA LEU A 62 -18.83 -16.51 8.58
C LEU A 62 -17.41 -16.12 8.21
N HIS A 63 -17.14 -16.06 6.91
CA HIS A 63 -15.87 -15.64 6.34
C HIS A 63 -16.11 -14.30 5.62
N ILE A 64 -15.53 -13.22 6.14
CA ILE A 64 -15.72 -11.86 5.60
C ILE A 64 -14.38 -11.33 5.12
N SER A 65 -14.29 -10.99 3.83
CA SER A 65 -13.11 -10.40 3.23
C SER A 65 -13.30 -8.90 2.99
N LEU A 66 -12.37 -8.07 3.44
CA LEU A 66 -12.41 -6.60 3.37
C LEU A 66 -11.20 -6.08 2.61
N PHE A 67 -11.42 -5.23 1.60
CA PHE A 67 -10.39 -4.79 0.67
C PHE A 67 -10.32 -3.25 0.65
N PHE A 68 -9.33 -2.68 1.34
CA PHE A 68 -9.09 -1.24 1.42
C PHE A 68 -8.08 -0.80 0.35
N ASP A 69 -8.55 -0.15 -0.70
CA ASP A 69 -7.70 0.19 -1.84
C ASP A 69 -6.78 1.41 -1.60
N GLY A 70 -5.77 1.54 -2.45
CA GLY A 70 -4.76 2.60 -2.40
C GLY A 70 -5.28 3.99 -2.75
N THR A 71 -4.54 5.03 -2.36
CA THR A 71 -4.92 6.42 -2.65
C THR A 71 -5.10 6.63 -4.15
N GLY A 72 -6.21 7.26 -4.55
CA GLY A 72 -6.48 7.52 -5.96
C GLY A 72 -6.96 6.30 -6.77
N ASN A 73 -7.11 5.13 -6.13
CA ASN A 73 -7.58 3.90 -6.76
C ASN A 73 -9.06 3.62 -6.48
N ASN A 74 -9.76 3.22 -7.53
CA ASN A 74 -11.18 2.91 -7.50
C ASN A 74 -11.49 1.82 -8.55
N LEU A 75 -11.80 0.62 -8.10
CA LEU A 75 -12.00 -0.56 -8.93
C LEU A 75 -13.01 -0.33 -10.06
N ASN A 76 -14.11 0.37 -9.80
CA ASN A 76 -15.10 0.64 -10.83
C ASN A 76 -14.51 1.46 -11.99
N ARG A 77 -13.75 2.50 -11.64
CA ARG A 77 -13.07 3.36 -12.61
C ARG A 77 -11.95 2.60 -13.30
N ASP A 78 -11.08 1.97 -12.52
CA ASP A 78 -9.84 1.32 -12.96
C ASP A 78 -10.09 0.07 -13.80
N LEU A 79 -11.31 -0.47 -13.77
CA LEU A 79 -11.71 -1.62 -14.57
C LEU A 79 -12.63 -1.28 -15.74
N TYR A 80 -13.59 -0.36 -15.57
CA TYR A 80 -14.68 -0.16 -16.54
C TYR A 80 -14.70 1.21 -17.22
N GLN A 81 -13.97 2.21 -16.70
CA GLN A 81 -14.05 3.60 -17.17
C GLN A 81 -12.74 4.11 -17.78
N VAL A 82 -11.74 3.26 -17.91
CA VAL A 82 -10.43 3.56 -18.50
C VAL A 82 -10.22 2.71 -19.75
N ASP A 83 -9.42 3.22 -20.68
CA ASP A 83 -9.11 2.51 -21.92
C ASP A 83 -8.23 1.28 -21.67
N VAL A 84 -7.27 1.40 -20.75
CA VAL A 84 -6.40 0.30 -20.32
C VAL A 84 -6.72 -0.01 -18.86
N PRO A 85 -7.35 -1.16 -18.55
CA PRO A 85 -7.63 -1.56 -17.19
C PRO A 85 -6.36 -1.65 -16.35
N SER A 86 -6.39 -1.04 -15.17
CA SER A 86 -5.25 -0.99 -14.25
C SER A 86 -5.68 -1.18 -12.79
N PRO A 87 -6.42 -2.25 -12.45
CA PRO A 87 -6.82 -2.49 -11.06
C PRO A 87 -5.59 -2.77 -10.19
N THR A 88 -5.63 -2.30 -8.96
CA THR A 88 -4.64 -2.63 -7.94
C THR A 88 -4.70 -4.12 -7.57
N ASN A 89 -3.67 -4.61 -6.90
CA ASN A 89 -3.63 -5.95 -6.34
C ASN A 89 -4.73 -6.17 -5.29
N VAL A 90 -5.17 -5.12 -4.58
CA VAL A 90 -6.34 -5.17 -3.69
C VAL A 90 -7.62 -5.42 -4.50
N GLY A 91 -7.80 -4.71 -5.61
CA GLY A 91 -8.91 -4.92 -6.55
C GLY A 91 -8.91 -6.32 -7.17
N ARG A 92 -7.75 -6.81 -7.63
CA ARG A 92 -7.58 -8.16 -8.20
C ARG A 92 -7.90 -9.25 -7.16
N LEU A 93 -7.42 -9.11 -5.92
CA LEU A 93 -7.75 -10.05 -4.84
C LEU A 93 -9.24 -10.03 -4.48
N PHE A 94 -9.89 -8.87 -4.51
CA PHE A 94 -11.35 -8.78 -4.31
C PHE A 94 -12.12 -9.54 -5.41
N ARG A 95 -11.71 -9.41 -6.66
CA ARG A 95 -12.28 -10.19 -7.79
C ARG A 95 -12.03 -11.69 -7.64
N ALA A 96 -10.83 -12.05 -7.20
CA ALA A 96 -10.43 -13.41 -6.89
C ALA A 96 -11.02 -13.95 -5.58
N SER A 97 -11.80 -13.18 -4.83
CA SER A 97 -12.41 -13.65 -3.58
C SER A 97 -13.82 -14.19 -3.77
N ILE A 98 -14.14 -15.21 -2.98
CA ILE A 98 -15.47 -15.77 -2.85
C ILE A 98 -16.28 -14.90 -1.89
N GLY A 99 -17.50 -14.54 -2.28
CA GLY A 99 -18.49 -14.00 -1.37
C GLY A 99 -19.55 -13.16 -2.04
N ALA A 100 -20.74 -13.18 -1.42
CA ALA A 100 -21.73 -12.14 -1.62
C ALA A 100 -21.26 -10.84 -0.93
N GLY A 101 -21.98 -9.73 -1.08
CA GLY A 101 -21.64 -8.50 -0.38
C GLY A 101 -21.77 -7.28 -1.27
N TYR A 102 -20.78 -6.40 -1.25
CA TYR A 102 -20.87 -5.12 -1.96
C TYR A 102 -19.51 -4.57 -2.37
N ALA A 103 -19.44 -4.00 -3.57
CA ALA A 103 -18.30 -3.20 -4.00
C ALA A 103 -18.64 -1.72 -3.81
N GLY A 104 -17.93 -1.03 -2.91
CA GLY A 104 -18.11 0.41 -2.73
C GLY A 104 -17.77 1.19 -4.00
N GLY A 105 -18.44 2.32 -4.22
CA GLY A 105 -18.22 3.16 -5.40
C GLY A 105 -18.85 2.63 -6.68
N THR A 106 -19.60 1.52 -6.64
CA THR A 106 -20.26 0.94 -7.82
C THR A 106 -21.76 1.19 -7.88
N SER A 107 -22.34 1.98 -6.98
CA SER A 107 -23.79 2.30 -6.94
C SER A 107 -24.36 2.81 -8.27
N HIS A 108 -23.53 3.44 -9.11
CA HIS A 108 -23.92 3.97 -10.42
C HIS A 108 -23.44 3.12 -11.62
N SER A 109 -22.84 1.96 -11.36
CA SER A 109 -22.24 1.10 -12.38
C SER A 109 -23.10 -0.11 -12.66
N ARG A 110 -23.69 -0.17 -13.86
CA ARG A 110 -24.45 -1.35 -14.32
C ARG A 110 -23.56 -2.57 -14.59
N GLN A 111 -22.27 -2.35 -14.84
CA GLN A 111 -21.29 -3.40 -15.15
C GLN A 111 -20.72 -4.07 -13.87
N SER A 112 -21.01 -3.52 -12.69
CA SER A 112 -20.49 -4.03 -11.42
C SER A 112 -21.20 -5.26 -10.85
N GLY A 113 -22.30 -5.69 -11.49
CA GLY A 113 -23.13 -6.81 -11.02
C GLY A 113 -22.38 -8.13 -10.85
N ASP A 114 -21.33 -8.34 -11.66
CA ASP A 114 -20.53 -9.59 -11.68
C ASP A 114 -19.33 -9.57 -10.71
N LEU A 115 -19.15 -8.47 -9.96
CA LEU A 115 -18.05 -8.35 -8.99
C LEU A 115 -18.27 -9.17 -7.71
N ILE A 116 -19.52 -9.55 -7.42
CA ILE A 116 -19.91 -10.28 -6.20
C ILE A 116 -20.62 -11.59 -6.56
N ASP A 117 -20.47 -12.60 -5.69
CA ASP A 117 -21.21 -13.84 -5.88
C ASP A 117 -22.68 -13.68 -5.43
N PRO A 118 -23.60 -14.50 -5.96
CA PRO A 118 -25.01 -14.42 -5.58
C PRO A 118 -25.24 -14.64 -4.07
N PRO A 119 -26.27 -14.02 -3.47
CA PRO A 119 -26.67 -14.29 -2.10
C PRO A 119 -26.93 -15.78 -1.86
N GLY A 120 -26.44 -16.30 -0.73
CA GLY A 120 -26.54 -17.73 -0.40
C GLY A 120 -25.39 -18.60 -0.90
N THR A 121 -24.41 -18.04 -1.62
CA THR A 121 -23.17 -18.74 -2.01
C THR A 121 -22.50 -19.42 -0.81
N GLY A 122 -22.15 -20.70 -0.98
CA GLY A 122 -21.55 -21.53 0.07
C GLY A 122 -22.35 -21.53 1.36
N ASP A 123 -23.66 -21.81 1.29
CA ASP A 123 -24.60 -21.81 2.42
C ASP A 123 -24.68 -20.48 3.20
N GLY A 124 -24.38 -19.37 2.52
CA GLY A 124 -24.38 -18.02 3.10
C GLY A 124 -23.29 -17.83 4.15
N GLN A 125 -22.12 -18.45 3.94
CA GLN A 125 -20.94 -18.33 4.80
C GLN A 125 -19.95 -17.25 4.34
N TYR A 126 -19.90 -16.95 3.04
CA TYR A 126 -18.85 -16.13 2.45
C TYR A 126 -19.34 -14.73 2.06
N PHE A 127 -18.62 -13.71 2.52
CA PHE A 127 -18.87 -12.31 2.22
C PHE A 127 -17.60 -11.59 1.80
N LYS A 128 -17.72 -10.63 0.90
CA LYS A 128 -16.62 -9.76 0.48
C LYS A 128 -17.08 -8.32 0.25
N TYR A 129 -16.21 -7.39 0.61
CA TYR A 129 -16.49 -5.96 0.54
C TYR A 129 -15.27 -5.18 0.04
N TYR A 130 -15.47 -4.38 -1.00
CA TYR A 130 -14.44 -3.49 -1.55
C TYR A 130 -14.67 -2.06 -1.07
N ILE A 131 -13.61 -1.41 -0.61
CA ILE A 131 -13.59 -0.05 -0.09
C ILE A 131 -12.67 0.79 -1.00
N PRO A 132 -13.20 1.73 -1.80
CA PRO A 132 -12.40 2.60 -2.64
C PRO A 132 -11.38 3.42 -1.86
N GLY A 133 -10.25 3.71 -2.48
CA GLY A 133 -9.19 4.52 -1.92
C GLY A 133 -9.62 5.94 -1.58
N VAL A 134 -8.93 6.56 -0.62
CA VAL A 134 -9.06 8.00 -0.34
C VAL A 134 -8.65 8.82 -1.57
N GLY A 135 -9.28 9.99 -1.75
CA GLY A 135 -9.09 10.82 -2.95
C GLY A 135 -9.81 10.31 -4.20
N THR A 136 -10.68 9.31 -4.07
CA THR A 136 -11.59 8.86 -5.13
C THR A 136 -13.03 8.95 -4.69
N ALA A 137 -13.95 9.00 -5.67
CA ALA A 137 -15.37 9.01 -5.37
C ALA A 137 -15.80 7.70 -4.66
N PHE A 138 -16.45 7.86 -3.51
CA PHE A 138 -17.15 6.83 -2.76
C PHE A 138 -18.50 7.39 -2.25
N PRO A 139 -19.53 7.44 -3.11
CA PRO A 139 -20.80 8.10 -2.80
C PRO A 139 -21.51 7.59 -1.55
N GLU A 140 -21.33 6.31 -1.20
CA GLU A 140 -21.91 5.66 -0.02
C GLU A 140 -21.41 6.25 1.31
N VAL A 141 -20.30 7.01 1.30
CA VAL A 141 -19.76 7.73 2.46
C VAL A 141 -19.79 9.26 2.31
N GLU A 142 -20.54 9.76 1.31
CA GLU A 142 -20.61 11.17 0.89
C GLU A 142 -19.30 11.75 0.38
N ASP A 143 -18.37 10.89 -0.08
CA ASP A 143 -17.19 11.33 -0.81
C ASP A 143 -17.52 11.30 -2.31
N LEU A 144 -17.87 12.44 -2.89
CA LEU A 144 -18.49 12.44 -4.22
C LEU A 144 -17.47 12.57 -5.35
N ASP A 145 -16.31 13.17 -5.09
CA ASP A 145 -15.40 13.62 -6.14
C ASP A 145 -13.98 13.15 -5.86
N PHE A 146 -13.21 13.02 -6.94
CA PHE A 146 -11.76 12.95 -6.82
C PHE A 146 -11.28 14.31 -6.31
N SER A 147 -10.37 14.31 -5.35
CA SER A 147 -10.00 15.55 -4.68
C SER A 147 -8.57 15.53 -4.15
N THR A 148 -7.86 16.65 -4.32
CA THR A 148 -6.52 16.86 -3.77
C THR A 148 -6.49 16.74 -2.24
N PRO A 149 -7.46 17.27 -1.46
CA PRO A 149 -7.52 17.01 -0.01
C PRO A 149 -7.66 15.53 0.35
N GLY A 150 -8.39 14.73 -0.45
CA GLY A 150 -8.44 13.28 -0.28
C GLY A 150 -7.14 12.58 -0.71
N LEU A 151 -6.51 13.03 -1.79
CA LEU A 151 -5.25 12.48 -2.31
C LEU A 151 -4.02 12.85 -1.48
N ALA A 152 -4.00 14.00 -0.82
CA ALA A 152 -2.85 14.49 -0.05
C ALA A 152 -3.08 14.41 1.46
N GLY A 153 -4.29 14.69 1.92
CA GLY A 153 -4.67 14.71 3.35
C GLY A 153 -5.47 13.51 3.82
N ALA A 154 -5.82 12.57 2.92
CA ALA A 154 -6.67 11.42 3.22
C ALA A 154 -7.98 11.78 3.95
N ALA A 155 -8.52 12.94 3.57
CA ALA A 155 -9.85 13.35 4.01
C ALA A 155 -10.84 12.21 3.76
N VAL A 156 -11.81 12.06 4.67
CA VAL A 156 -12.85 11.01 4.60
C VAL A 156 -12.30 9.57 4.80
N GLY A 157 -11.05 9.41 5.24
CA GLY A 157 -10.47 8.11 5.62
C GLY A 157 -11.20 7.46 6.81
N GLU A 158 -11.52 8.22 7.87
CA GLU A 158 -12.31 7.71 9.02
C GLU A 158 -13.63 7.09 8.56
N ARG A 159 -14.35 7.74 7.63
CA ARG A 159 -15.64 7.23 7.14
C ARG A 159 -15.51 5.93 6.36
N ARG A 160 -14.43 5.75 5.60
CA ARG A 160 -14.13 4.47 4.92
C ARG A 160 -13.88 3.35 5.92
N ILE A 161 -13.17 3.63 7.01
CA ILE A 161 -12.93 2.65 8.09
C ILE A 161 -14.23 2.33 8.83
N ASN A 162 -15.03 3.35 9.17
CA ASN A 162 -16.36 3.18 9.76
C ASN A 162 -17.28 2.34 8.86
N TRP A 163 -17.28 2.61 7.55
CA TRP A 163 -18.02 1.80 6.58
C TRP A 163 -17.55 0.33 6.59
N GLY A 164 -16.24 0.09 6.65
CA GLY A 164 -15.68 -1.26 6.82
C GLY A 164 -16.17 -1.98 8.08
N LEU A 165 -16.26 -1.29 9.23
CA LEU A 165 -16.82 -1.86 10.46
C LEU A 165 -18.31 -2.21 10.29
N LEU A 166 -19.08 -1.36 9.61
CA LEU A 166 -20.49 -1.62 9.31
C LEU A 166 -20.69 -2.83 8.37
N MET A 167 -19.70 -3.20 7.57
CA MET A 167 -19.80 -4.39 6.71
C MET A 167 -19.78 -5.70 7.51
N ILE A 168 -19.21 -5.73 8.72
CA ILE A 168 -19.39 -6.87 9.63
C ILE A 168 -20.87 -7.01 10.01
N ILE A 169 -21.51 -5.87 10.31
CA ILE A 169 -22.94 -5.83 10.66
C ILE A 169 -23.81 -6.20 9.45
N ASP A 170 -23.47 -5.73 8.26
CA ASP A 170 -24.18 -6.09 7.02
C ASP A 170 -24.11 -7.60 6.74
N ALA A 171 -22.91 -8.20 6.84
CA ALA A 171 -22.72 -9.64 6.66
C ALA A 171 -23.52 -10.46 7.69
N LEU A 172 -23.52 -10.04 8.97
CA LEU A 172 -24.33 -10.66 10.00
C LEU A 172 -25.81 -10.61 9.66
N ARG A 173 -26.33 -9.44 9.24
CA ARG A 173 -27.73 -9.28 8.83
C ARG A 173 -28.10 -10.22 7.70
N LEU A 174 -27.30 -10.25 6.62
CA LEU A 174 -27.52 -11.13 5.49
C LEU A 174 -27.48 -12.61 5.91
N SER A 175 -26.52 -13.00 6.77
CA SER A 175 -26.40 -14.38 7.26
C SER A 175 -27.58 -14.84 8.13
N LEU A 176 -28.31 -13.88 8.72
CA LEU A 176 -29.51 -14.07 9.54
C LEU A 176 -30.82 -13.92 8.73
N GLY A 177 -30.73 -13.77 7.41
CA GLY A 177 -31.90 -13.58 6.54
C GLY A 177 -32.56 -12.20 6.66
N LEU A 178 -31.87 -11.22 7.26
CA LEU A 178 -32.32 -9.84 7.31
C LEU A 178 -31.90 -9.09 6.06
N ALA A 179 -32.64 -8.02 5.73
CA ALA A 179 -32.28 -7.15 4.62
C ALA A 179 -30.94 -6.45 4.86
N ARG A 180 -30.18 -6.30 3.77
CA ARG A 180 -28.94 -5.52 3.67
C ARG A 180 -29.14 -4.10 4.20
N LEU A 181 -28.08 -3.50 4.76
CA LEU A 181 -28.11 -2.08 5.09
C LEU A 181 -28.10 -1.28 3.78
N ASN A 182 -29.15 -0.52 3.51
CA ASN A 182 -29.15 0.36 2.34
C ASN A 182 -28.26 1.59 2.60
N ASP A 183 -27.87 2.27 1.51
CA ASP A 183 -26.89 3.35 1.57
C ASP A 183 -27.32 4.51 2.47
N ALA A 184 -28.63 4.82 2.51
CA ALA A 184 -29.15 5.85 3.39
C ALA A 184 -28.96 5.51 4.88
N HIS A 185 -29.22 4.26 5.30
CA HIS A 185 -28.99 3.82 6.67
C HIS A 185 -27.49 3.70 7.00
N LEU A 186 -26.67 3.24 6.05
CA LEU A 186 -25.22 3.21 6.22
C LEU A 186 -24.67 4.60 6.47
N LEU A 187 -25.11 5.58 5.68
CA LEU A 187 -24.68 6.96 5.83
C LEU A 187 -25.07 7.57 7.19
N VAL A 188 -26.29 7.28 7.66
CA VAL A 188 -26.73 7.69 9.01
C VAL A 188 -25.83 7.07 10.07
N ALA A 189 -25.54 5.77 9.98
CA ALA A 189 -24.66 5.08 10.94
C ALA A 189 -23.24 5.66 10.92
N ILE A 190 -22.68 5.93 9.74
CA ILE A 190 -21.35 6.56 9.60
C ILE A 190 -21.31 7.92 10.32
N ARG A 191 -22.31 8.78 10.09
CA ARG A 191 -22.39 10.08 10.77
C ARG A 191 -22.52 9.94 12.29
N MET A 192 -23.16 8.88 12.78
CA MET A 192 -23.22 8.57 14.22
C MET A 192 -21.88 8.08 14.78
N MET A 193 -21.03 7.50 13.93
CA MET A 193 -19.69 7.00 14.26
C MET A 193 -18.58 8.06 14.11
N ASP A 194 -18.79 9.11 13.31
CA ASP A 194 -17.84 10.19 13.06
C ASP A 194 -17.35 10.84 14.37
N THR A 195 -16.03 11.05 14.45
CA THR A 195 -15.40 11.76 15.55
C THR A 195 -15.87 13.23 15.55
N SER A 196 -16.15 13.79 16.74
CA SER A 196 -16.61 15.18 16.85
C SER A 196 -15.55 16.08 17.45
N TRP A 197 -15.19 17.12 16.70
CA TRP A 197 -14.35 18.22 17.16
C TRP A 197 -15.02 18.97 18.33
N PRO A 198 -14.32 19.31 19.44
CA PRO A 198 -12.87 19.20 19.69
C PRO A 198 -12.45 18.01 20.59
N PHE A 199 -13.30 17.00 20.82
CA PHE A 199 -13.04 15.91 21.78
C PHE A 199 -12.53 14.63 21.08
N GLU A 200 -11.48 14.74 20.28
CA GLU A 200 -11.11 13.76 19.25
C GLU A 200 -10.83 12.35 19.77
N LYS A 201 -9.87 12.16 20.69
CA LYS A 201 -9.40 10.80 21.07
C LYS A 201 -10.46 9.93 21.79
N TRP A 202 -11.39 10.52 22.55
CA TRP A 202 -12.40 9.76 23.32
C TRP A 202 -13.78 9.73 22.69
N SER A 203 -14.09 10.64 21.76
CA SER A 203 -15.43 10.70 21.16
C SER A 203 -15.63 9.66 20.07
N GLY A 204 -14.65 9.42 19.21
CA GLY A 204 -14.77 8.48 18.08
C GLY A 204 -14.99 7.03 18.52
N SER A 205 -14.15 6.52 19.44
CA SER A 205 -14.26 5.14 19.94
C SER A 205 -15.61 4.85 20.60
N ARG A 206 -16.06 5.72 21.51
CA ARG A 206 -17.37 5.59 22.19
C ARG A 206 -18.55 5.71 21.23
N ARG A 207 -18.43 6.51 20.17
CA ARG A 207 -19.46 6.66 19.14
C ARG A 207 -19.59 5.39 18.30
N ARG A 208 -18.45 4.84 17.84
CA ARG A 208 -18.39 3.54 17.17
C ARG A 208 -18.97 2.43 18.04
N GLU A 209 -18.55 2.34 19.29
CA GLU A 209 -19.07 1.36 20.26
C GLU A 209 -20.58 1.47 20.43
N ARG A 210 -21.10 2.69 20.63
CA ARG A 210 -22.53 2.95 20.80
C ARG A 210 -23.33 2.53 19.57
N GLU A 211 -22.89 2.92 18.38
CA GLU A 211 -23.63 2.65 17.15
C GLU A 211 -23.60 1.17 16.77
N ILE A 212 -22.43 0.53 16.86
CA ILE A 212 -22.28 -0.93 16.63
C ILE A 212 -23.13 -1.71 17.65
N SER A 213 -23.07 -1.34 18.94
CA SER A 213 -23.89 -1.98 19.97
C SER A 213 -25.38 -1.80 19.74
N ARG A 214 -25.81 -0.61 19.29
CA ARG A 214 -27.21 -0.33 18.93
C ARG A 214 -27.68 -1.26 17.81
N MET A 215 -26.90 -1.38 16.74
CA MET A 215 -27.27 -2.23 15.60
C MET A 215 -27.27 -3.72 15.95
N LEU A 216 -26.34 -4.19 16.78
CA LEU A 216 -26.34 -5.56 17.28
C LEU A 216 -27.58 -5.84 18.15
N LYS A 217 -27.98 -4.89 18.99
CA LYS A 217 -29.21 -4.98 19.79
C LYS A 217 -30.46 -5.06 18.92
N ASP A 218 -30.52 -4.33 17.81
CA ASP A 218 -31.63 -4.42 16.85
C ASP A 218 -31.80 -5.84 16.26
N MET A 219 -30.72 -6.63 16.22
CA MET A 219 -30.72 -8.01 15.72
C MET A 219 -30.47 -9.08 16.81
N ILE A 220 -30.62 -8.73 18.09
CA ILE A 220 -30.28 -9.65 19.20
C ILE A 220 -31.08 -10.95 19.19
N ARG A 221 -32.37 -10.89 18.82
CA ARG A 221 -33.26 -12.06 18.76
C ARG A 221 -32.81 -13.06 17.69
N PRO A 222 -32.67 -12.69 16.40
CA PRO A 222 -32.18 -13.63 15.39
C PRO A 222 -30.74 -14.09 15.68
N LEU A 223 -29.89 -13.23 16.24
CA LEU A 223 -28.53 -13.63 16.62
C LEU A 223 -28.51 -14.71 17.72
N ARG A 224 -29.33 -14.54 18.77
CA ARG A 224 -29.48 -15.55 19.84
C ARG A 224 -29.96 -16.89 19.29
N ILE A 225 -30.92 -16.87 18.35
CA ILE A 225 -31.42 -18.08 17.69
C ILE A 225 -30.29 -18.76 16.90
N ALA A 226 -29.55 -18.00 16.07
CA ALA A 226 -28.46 -18.52 15.27
C ALA A 226 -27.32 -19.11 16.12
N MET A 227 -27.03 -18.54 17.29
CA MET A 227 -25.95 -19.01 18.16
C MET A 227 -26.33 -20.21 19.06
N ALA A 228 -27.63 -20.45 19.30
CA ALA A 228 -28.12 -21.48 20.21
C ALA A 228 -28.26 -22.90 19.60
N ALA A 229 -28.18 -23.05 18.27
CA ALA A 229 -28.38 -24.31 17.53
C ALA A 229 -29.77 -24.94 17.75
N GLN A 230 -30.79 -24.40 17.09
CA GLN A 230 -32.13 -25.02 17.05
C GLN A 230 -32.22 -26.12 15.99
N ALA A 231 -33.11 -27.10 16.19
CA ALA A 231 -33.33 -28.18 15.22
C ALA A 231 -33.70 -27.62 13.84
N GLY A 232 -32.93 -27.99 12.81
CA GLY A 232 -33.13 -27.53 11.42
C GLY A 232 -32.46 -26.20 11.07
N GLN A 233 -31.67 -25.59 11.98
CA GLN A 233 -30.90 -24.38 11.70
C GLN A 233 -29.40 -24.56 11.93
N SER A 234 -28.59 -23.93 11.08
CA SER A 234 -27.14 -23.96 11.20
C SER A 234 -26.66 -23.02 12.31
N ARG A 235 -25.95 -23.57 13.31
CA ARG A 235 -25.37 -22.81 14.42
C ARG A 235 -24.28 -21.87 13.94
N LEU A 236 -24.40 -20.57 14.20
CA LEU A 236 -23.33 -19.60 14.00
C LEU A 236 -22.25 -19.77 15.07
N LEU A 237 -21.01 -20.09 14.64
CA LEU A 237 -19.88 -20.30 15.53
C LEU A 237 -19.02 -19.04 15.76
N GLY A 238 -19.01 -18.12 14.80
CA GLY A 238 -18.17 -16.92 14.86
C GLY A 238 -17.89 -16.33 13.49
N VAL A 239 -17.02 -15.32 13.47
CA VAL A 239 -16.63 -14.55 12.29
C VAL A 239 -15.11 -14.60 12.09
N ARG A 240 -14.68 -14.93 10.86
CA ARG A 240 -13.29 -14.90 10.40
C ARG A 240 -13.14 -13.77 9.38
N LEU A 241 -12.24 -12.83 9.67
CA LEU A 241 -11.97 -11.69 8.81
C LEU A 241 -10.69 -11.90 8.02
N TYR A 242 -10.71 -11.51 6.75
CA TYR A 242 -9.56 -11.48 5.84
C TYR A 242 -9.44 -10.06 5.31
N VAL A 243 -8.48 -9.31 5.84
CA VAL A 243 -8.38 -7.87 5.58
C VAL A 243 -7.17 -7.62 4.69
N TYR A 244 -7.37 -6.85 3.63
CA TYR A 244 -6.31 -6.50 2.67
C TYR A 244 -6.26 -4.99 2.52
N GLY A 245 -5.07 -4.44 2.38
CA GLY A 245 -4.93 -3.02 2.05
C GLY A 245 -3.63 -2.68 1.33
N PHE A 246 -3.68 -1.60 0.55
CA PHE A 246 -2.52 -1.02 -0.13
C PHE A 246 -2.40 0.47 0.22
N SER A 247 -1.19 0.98 0.44
CA SER A 247 -0.95 2.42 0.66
C SER A 247 -1.69 2.94 1.90
N ARG A 248 -2.43 4.04 1.76
CA ARG A 248 -3.37 4.53 2.77
C ARG A 248 -4.53 3.59 3.04
N GLY A 249 -4.88 2.71 2.10
CA GLY A 249 -5.77 1.59 2.33
C GLY A 249 -5.18 0.56 3.29
N ALA A 250 -3.86 0.33 3.24
CA ALA A 250 -3.17 -0.51 4.24
C ALA A 250 -3.17 0.16 5.63
N ALA A 251 -3.00 1.49 5.68
CA ALA A 251 -3.15 2.25 6.92
C ALA A 251 -4.59 2.16 7.45
N ALA A 252 -5.60 2.30 6.58
CA ALA A 252 -7.00 2.14 6.92
C ALA A 252 -7.31 0.71 7.40
N ALA A 253 -6.69 -0.32 6.82
CA ALA A 253 -6.81 -1.70 7.27
C ALA A 253 -6.23 -1.91 8.68
N ARG A 254 -5.07 -1.32 8.99
CA ARG A 254 -4.47 -1.35 10.34
C ARG A 254 -5.33 -0.60 11.35
N ALA A 255 -5.81 0.59 10.99
CA ALA A 255 -6.74 1.38 11.81
C ALA A 255 -8.06 0.63 12.03
N PHE A 256 -8.62 -0.01 11.00
CA PHE A 256 -9.79 -0.88 11.10
C PHE A 256 -9.56 -2.01 12.12
N VAL A 257 -8.42 -2.72 12.03
CA VAL A 257 -8.09 -3.81 12.95
C VAL A 257 -7.93 -3.29 14.39
N ASN A 258 -7.30 -2.14 14.59
CA ASN A 258 -7.18 -1.52 15.92
C ASN A 258 -8.53 -1.06 16.48
N TRP A 259 -9.35 -0.39 15.67
CA TRP A 259 -10.68 0.05 16.10
C TRP A 259 -11.61 -1.12 16.37
N LEU A 260 -11.52 -2.19 15.58
CA LEU A 260 -12.20 -3.45 15.87
C LEU A 260 -11.71 -4.02 17.20
N ASN A 261 -10.41 -4.08 17.44
CA ASN A 261 -9.86 -4.56 18.72
C ASN A 261 -10.40 -3.79 19.93
N MET A 262 -10.62 -2.47 19.79
CA MET A 262 -11.23 -1.65 20.85
C MET A 262 -12.71 -1.96 21.11
N LEU A 263 -13.41 -2.57 20.15
CA LEU A 263 -14.82 -2.99 20.28
C LEU A 263 -14.97 -4.40 20.87
N LEU A 264 -13.87 -5.14 21.03
CA LEU A 264 -13.87 -6.53 21.46
C LEU A 264 -13.46 -6.65 22.93
N GLU A 265 -14.09 -7.61 23.60
CA GLU A 265 -13.63 -8.12 24.89
C GLU A 265 -12.76 -9.37 24.68
N ASP A 266 -11.86 -9.64 25.60
CA ASP A 266 -11.14 -10.92 25.65
C ASP A 266 -11.83 -11.85 26.65
N VAL A 267 -12.33 -12.99 26.17
CA VAL A 267 -12.93 -14.05 26.98
C VAL A 267 -12.16 -15.33 26.71
N ASP A 268 -11.44 -15.83 27.72
CA ASP A 268 -10.63 -17.06 27.63
C ASP A 268 -9.61 -17.07 26.46
N ASN A 269 -8.91 -15.95 26.25
CA ASN A 269 -7.98 -15.71 25.13
C ASN A 269 -8.65 -15.69 23.75
N GLN A 270 -9.95 -15.45 23.69
CA GLN A 270 -10.73 -15.33 22.47
C GLN A 270 -11.34 -13.92 22.38
N PRO A 271 -11.03 -13.14 21.32
CA PRO A 271 -11.68 -11.87 21.08
C PRO A 271 -13.16 -12.08 20.72
N VAL A 272 -14.05 -11.45 21.47
CA VAL A 272 -15.50 -11.56 21.30
C VAL A 272 -16.16 -10.20 21.19
N LEU A 273 -17.12 -10.11 20.29
CA LEU A 273 -18.04 -8.99 20.20
C LEU A 273 -19.23 -9.28 21.11
N ARG A 274 -19.30 -8.57 22.24
CA ARG A 274 -20.35 -8.77 23.24
C ARG A 274 -21.60 -7.94 22.93
N VAL A 275 -22.77 -8.58 23.06
CA VAL A 275 -24.05 -7.89 23.08
C VAL A 275 -24.98 -8.60 24.07
N ASP A 276 -25.34 -7.90 25.16
CA ASP A 276 -26.06 -8.46 26.30
C ASP A 276 -25.41 -9.78 26.81
N ASP A 277 -26.14 -10.90 26.73
CA ASP A 277 -25.70 -12.25 27.12
C ASP A 277 -24.91 -13.00 26.03
N LEU A 278 -24.83 -12.45 24.82
CA LEU A 278 -24.14 -13.10 23.69
C LEU A 278 -22.68 -12.63 23.59
N ALA A 279 -21.80 -13.59 23.33
CA ALA A 279 -20.39 -13.35 23.00
C ALA A 279 -20.10 -14.00 21.64
N LEU A 280 -20.02 -13.17 20.58
CA LEU A 280 -19.74 -13.65 19.23
C LEU A 280 -18.23 -13.63 18.98
N PRO A 281 -17.56 -14.78 18.76
CA PRO A 281 -16.15 -14.80 18.45
C PRO A 281 -15.82 -14.09 17.14
N ILE A 282 -14.82 -13.21 17.16
CA ILE A 282 -14.30 -12.53 15.98
C ILE A 282 -12.78 -12.70 15.93
N GLN A 283 -12.25 -13.04 14.75
CA GLN A 283 -10.82 -13.16 14.53
C GLN A 283 -10.42 -12.62 13.17
N VAL A 284 -9.36 -11.82 13.12
CA VAL A 284 -8.67 -11.48 11.87
C VAL A 284 -7.76 -12.64 11.53
N GLN A 285 -8.28 -13.54 10.69
CA GLN A 285 -7.57 -14.74 10.26
C GLN A 285 -6.35 -14.36 9.42
N TYR A 286 -6.48 -13.31 8.60
CA TYR A 286 -5.42 -12.84 7.72
C TYR A 286 -5.45 -11.32 7.56
N LEU A 287 -4.28 -10.70 7.64
CA LEU A 287 -4.05 -9.28 7.33
C LEU A 287 -2.96 -9.16 6.24
N GLY A 288 -3.35 -8.77 5.03
CA GLY A 288 -2.44 -8.60 3.91
C GLY A 288 -2.20 -7.11 3.61
N LEU A 289 -0.97 -6.65 3.74
CA LEU A 289 -0.62 -5.24 3.57
C LEU A 289 0.39 -5.07 2.43
N LEU A 290 0.16 -4.07 1.59
CA LEU A 290 1.07 -3.63 0.55
C LEU A 290 1.50 -2.19 0.87
N ASP A 291 2.78 -2.02 1.18
CA ASP A 291 3.48 -0.74 1.31
C ASP A 291 2.69 0.36 2.05
N THR A 292 2.46 0.17 3.35
CA THR A 292 1.64 1.08 4.17
C THR A 292 2.20 2.49 4.22
N VAL A 293 1.30 3.47 4.03
CA VAL A 293 1.60 4.91 4.15
C VAL A 293 0.50 5.56 4.98
N ALA A 294 0.82 6.09 6.16
CA ALA A 294 -0.13 6.72 7.07
C ALA A 294 -0.06 8.26 7.10
N SER A 295 0.97 8.87 6.48
CA SER A 295 1.25 10.30 6.61
C SER A 295 0.53 11.22 5.60
N VAL A 296 0.36 12.47 6.05
CA VAL A 296 -0.24 13.60 5.30
C VAL A 296 0.84 14.40 4.59
N GLY A 297 1.07 14.16 3.29
CA GLY A 297 1.86 15.05 2.41
C GLY A 297 3.13 15.67 3.03
N LEU A 298 3.45 16.92 2.64
CA LEU A 298 4.64 17.65 3.11
C LEU A 298 4.63 18.03 4.62
N ALA A 299 3.74 17.46 5.45
CA ALA A 299 3.79 17.68 6.90
C ALA A 299 5.13 17.18 7.49
N ASP A 300 5.69 16.10 6.92
CA ASP A 300 7.01 15.55 7.27
C ASP A 300 8.19 16.42 6.80
N SER A 301 7.94 17.44 5.97
CA SER A 301 8.95 18.44 5.58
C SER A 301 9.12 19.56 6.62
N PHE A 302 8.34 19.54 7.71
CA PHE A 302 8.41 20.51 8.80
C PHE A 302 8.54 19.81 10.16
N PRO A 303 9.48 20.21 11.03
CA PRO A 303 9.64 19.61 12.35
C PRO A 303 8.47 19.96 13.28
N GLY A 304 7.96 18.97 14.01
CA GLY A 304 7.01 19.17 15.12
C GLY A 304 5.60 18.61 14.92
N GLY A 305 5.35 17.80 13.90
CA GLY A 305 4.13 16.98 13.78
C GLY A 305 4.47 15.50 13.60
N ASP A 306 3.62 14.61 14.14
CA ASP A 306 3.80 13.15 14.05
C ASP A 306 3.55 12.59 12.63
N GLY A 307 3.28 13.47 11.65
CA GLY A 307 3.16 13.16 10.21
C GLY A 307 1.90 12.41 9.79
N HIS A 308 1.37 11.57 10.68
CA HIS A 308 0.22 10.69 10.47
C HIS A 308 -1.11 11.44 10.32
N MET A 309 -2.07 10.82 9.63
CA MET A 309 -3.45 11.28 9.59
C MET A 309 -4.11 11.16 10.96
N SER A 310 -5.07 12.04 11.27
CA SER A 310 -5.76 12.02 12.58
C SER A 310 -6.42 10.68 12.94
N TRP A 311 -6.79 9.87 11.94
CA TRP A 311 -7.33 8.52 12.14
C TRP A 311 -6.28 7.41 12.16
N ALA A 312 -5.05 7.71 11.71
CA ALA A 312 -3.90 6.82 11.69
C ALA A 312 -3.00 6.97 12.93
N ASP A 313 -3.06 8.13 13.60
CA ASP A 313 -2.43 8.39 14.89
C ASP A 313 -2.72 7.27 15.89
N ASP A 314 -1.68 6.75 16.54
CA ASP A 314 -1.75 5.67 17.54
C ASP A 314 -2.42 4.36 17.05
N THR A 315 -2.63 4.18 15.74
CA THR A 315 -3.37 3.01 15.18
C THR A 315 -2.61 2.24 14.11
N MET A 316 -1.35 2.63 13.85
CA MET A 316 -0.47 1.88 12.95
C MET A 316 0.15 0.66 13.64
N GLU A 317 0.50 0.72 14.92
CA GLU A 317 0.98 -0.47 15.64
C GLU A 317 -0.11 -1.57 15.67
N LEU A 318 0.19 -2.79 15.21
CA LEU A 318 -0.78 -3.89 15.22
C LEU A 318 -1.15 -4.28 16.65
N PRO A 319 -2.43 -4.66 16.94
CA PRO A 319 -2.85 -5.06 18.28
C PRO A 319 -1.95 -6.12 18.90
N ARG A 320 -1.74 -6.04 20.22
CA ARG A 320 -1.03 -7.07 20.99
C ARG A 320 -1.92 -8.24 21.41
N SER A 321 -3.23 -8.13 21.20
CA SER A 321 -4.21 -9.19 21.45
C SER A 321 -4.05 -10.34 20.45
N LYS A 322 -4.73 -11.47 20.70
CA LYS A 322 -4.78 -12.62 19.78
C LYS A 322 -5.79 -12.44 18.63
N LEU A 323 -6.19 -11.20 18.33
CA LEU A 323 -7.10 -10.85 17.24
C LEU A 323 -6.53 -11.19 15.86
N VAL A 324 -5.26 -10.88 15.61
CA VAL A 324 -4.61 -11.13 14.31
C VAL A 324 -3.86 -12.45 14.35
N LYS A 325 -4.22 -13.39 13.47
CA LYS A 325 -3.57 -14.71 13.37
C LYS A 325 -2.41 -14.77 12.40
N ARG A 326 -2.41 -13.93 11.37
CA ARG A 326 -1.33 -13.84 10.38
C ARG A 326 -1.33 -12.44 9.76
N CYS A 327 -0.18 -11.78 9.73
CA CYS A 327 -0.01 -10.55 8.94
C CYS A 327 1.21 -10.63 8.00
N LEU A 328 0.98 -10.48 6.71
CA LEU A 328 2.05 -10.31 5.72
C LEU A 328 2.04 -8.87 5.21
N HIS A 329 3.15 -8.17 5.41
CA HIS A 329 3.36 -6.82 4.87
C HIS A 329 4.48 -6.85 3.83
N ILE A 330 4.15 -6.59 2.56
CA ILE A 330 5.15 -6.47 1.47
C ILE A 330 5.48 -4.99 1.28
N VAL A 331 6.75 -4.62 1.25
CA VAL A 331 7.22 -3.22 1.22
C VAL A 331 8.12 -2.94 0.01
N ALA A 332 7.99 -1.74 -0.54
CA ALA A 332 8.73 -1.27 -1.71
C ALA A 332 10.14 -0.78 -1.30
N SER A 333 11.18 -1.40 -1.84
CA SER A 333 12.56 -1.06 -1.48
C SER A 333 13.16 0.14 -2.22
N HIS A 334 12.49 0.65 -3.25
CA HIS A 334 13.00 1.76 -4.08
C HIS A 334 12.12 3.02 -4.06
N GLU A 335 11.06 3.04 -3.25
CA GLU A 335 10.27 4.25 -3.02
C GLU A 335 11.08 5.26 -2.18
N GLN A 336 11.03 6.54 -2.55
CA GLN A 336 11.87 7.60 -1.96
C GLN A 336 11.16 8.94 -1.79
N ARG A 337 9.88 9.05 -2.17
CA ARG A 337 9.12 10.28 -1.99
C ARG A 337 8.90 10.55 -0.50
N LEU A 338 9.12 11.80 -0.09
CA LEU A 338 8.84 12.26 1.28
C LEU A 338 7.35 12.19 1.60
N SER A 339 6.50 12.30 0.59
CA SER A 339 5.05 12.15 0.67
C SER A 339 4.56 10.70 0.80
N PHE A 340 5.46 9.70 0.69
CA PHE A 340 5.16 8.27 0.83
C PHE A 340 6.09 7.57 1.85
N PRO A 341 6.16 8.07 3.09
CA PRO A 341 6.91 7.39 4.14
C PRO A 341 6.31 6.00 4.39
N LEU A 342 7.16 5.04 4.72
CA LEU A 342 6.73 3.68 5.06
C LEU A 342 6.34 3.60 6.53
N ASP A 343 5.15 3.09 6.82
CA ASP A 343 4.81 2.61 8.16
C ASP A 343 5.14 1.14 8.28
N SER A 344 6.26 0.82 8.94
CA SER A 344 6.62 -0.57 9.21
C SER A 344 5.65 -1.21 10.21
N ILE A 345 5.49 -2.53 10.14
CA ILE A 345 4.80 -3.31 11.19
C ILE A 345 5.73 -3.65 12.37
N ARG A 346 7.02 -3.30 12.31
CA ARG A 346 7.94 -3.39 13.44
C ARG A 346 7.56 -2.34 14.49
N ARG A 347 7.58 -2.75 15.76
CA ARG A 347 7.20 -1.90 16.90
C ARG A 347 8.36 -0.99 17.31
N GLU A 348 8.06 0.00 18.14
CA GLU A 348 9.04 0.93 18.72
C GLU A 348 10.14 0.22 19.54
N ASP A 349 9.80 -0.91 20.17
CA ASP A 349 10.76 -1.76 20.90
C ASP A 349 11.69 -2.58 19.96
N GLY A 350 11.52 -2.41 18.65
CA GLY A 350 12.30 -3.05 17.60
C GLY A 350 11.89 -4.50 17.31
N SER A 351 10.85 -5.02 17.98
CA SER A 351 10.29 -6.35 17.70
C SER A 351 9.24 -6.33 16.58
N TYR A 352 9.13 -7.45 15.86
CA TYR A 352 7.96 -7.71 15.01
C TYR A 352 6.88 -8.45 15.82
N PRO A 353 5.58 -8.24 15.54
CA PRO A 353 4.53 -9.07 16.13
C PRO A 353 4.73 -10.54 15.77
N GLU A 354 4.52 -11.46 16.74
CA GLU A 354 4.85 -12.89 16.64
C GLU A 354 4.34 -13.59 15.37
N ASN A 355 3.11 -13.29 14.92
CA ASN A 355 2.49 -13.92 13.75
C ASN A 355 2.58 -13.06 12.48
N SER A 356 3.56 -12.17 12.42
CA SER A 356 3.68 -11.17 11.37
C SER A 356 5.07 -11.19 10.74
N VAL A 357 5.12 -10.98 9.44
CA VAL A 357 6.37 -10.86 8.68
C VAL A 357 6.29 -9.68 7.73
N GLU A 358 7.40 -8.97 7.60
CA GLU A 358 7.57 -7.83 6.70
C GLU A 358 8.61 -8.20 5.65
N VAL A 359 8.24 -8.15 4.36
CA VAL A 359 9.05 -8.69 3.27
C VAL A 359 9.39 -7.60 2.27
N VAL A 360 10.67 -7.44 2.00
CA VAL A 360 11.18 -6.42 1.07
C VAL A 360 11.07 -6.90 -0.37
N HIS A 361 10.45 -6.10 -1.26
CA HIS A 361 10.31 -6.39 -2.69
C HIS A 361 10.90 -5.26 -3.55
N PRO A 362 11.33 -5.53 -4.80
CA PRO A 362 11.87 -4.53 -5.71
C PRO A 362 10.76 -3.66 -6.29
N GLY A 363 11.12 -2.50 -6.84
CA GLY A 363 10.18 -1.48 -7.33
C GLY A 363 9.82 -0.39 -6.32
N VAL A 364 8.99 0.53 -6.79
CA VAL A 364 8.40 1.66 -6.03
C VAL A 364 7.01 1.30 -5.49
N HIS A 365 6.30 2.28 -4.91
CA HIS A 365 5.03 2.06 -4.20
C HIS A 365 3.99 1.22 -4.95
N SER A 366 3.60 1.65 -6.16
CA SER A 366 2.58 0.96 -6.98
C SER A 366 3.15 -0.24 -7.76
N ASP A 367 4.47 -0.45 -7.77
CA ASP A 367 5.04 -1.75 -8.18
C ASP A 367 4.71 -2.85 -7.18
N GLN A 368 4.29 -2.51 -5.94
CA GLN A 368 3.77 -3.49 -4.96
C GLN A 368 2.25 -3.54 -4.97
N GLY A 369 1.62 -2.36 -4.92
CA GLY A 369 0.18 -2.22 -4.84
C GLY A 369 -0.57 -2.54 -6.12
N GLY A 370 0.10 -2.48 -7.27
CA GLY A 370 -0.56 -2.37 -8.58
C GLY A 370 -1.14 -0.96 -8.81
N GLY A 371 -1.82 -0.80 -9.95
CA GLY A 371 -2.42 0.48 -10.34
C GLY A 371 -1.73 1.17 -11.52
N TYR A 372 -0.51 0.75 -11.89
CA TYR A 372 0.11 1.14 -13.15
C TYR A 372 -0.50 0.36 -14.31
N PRO A 373 -0.90 1.01 -15.42
CA PRO A 373 -1.25 0.31 -16.65
C PRO A 373 0.04 -0.16 -17.37
N PRO A 374 -0.02 -1.26 -18.15
CA PRO A 374 1.07 -1.66 -19.03
C PRO A 374 1.42 -0.53 -20.01
N GLY A 375 2.70 -0.20 -20.12
CA GLY A 375 3.21 0.89 -20.95
C GLY A 375 3.39 2.23 -20.21
N ASP A 376 2.89 2.38 -18.98
CA ASP A 376 3.14 3.61 -18.20
C ASP A 376 4.65 3.79 -17.97
N GLN A 377 5.15 5.00 -18.19
CA GLN A 377 6.60 5.30 -18.19
C GLN A 377 7.43 4.37 -19.10
N GLY A 378 6.80 3.72 -20.08
CA GLY A 378 7.41 2.70 -20.93
C GLY A 378 7.76 1.40 -20.21
N LYS A 379 7.15 1.13 -19.04
CA LYS A 379 7.35 -0.09 -18.26
C LYS A 379 6.32 -1.14 -18.64
N ALA A 380 6.71 -2.41 -18.57
CA ALA A 380 5.87 -3.57 -18.86
C ALA A 380 5.12 -3.49 -20.21
N ILE A 381 5.79 -2.96 -21.25
CA ILE A 381 5.16 -2.75 -22.57
C ILE A 381 4.67 -4.07 -23.15
N SER A 382 3.36 -4.26 -23.12
CA SER A 382 2.65 -5.42 -23.63
C SER A 382 1.16 -5.10 -23.78
N GLU A 383 0.42 -5.97 -24.48
CA GLU A 383 -1.03 -5.90 -24.59
C GLU A 383 -1.73 -6.15 -23.24
N PHE A 384 -1.08 -6.95 -22.36
CA PHE A 384 -1.61 -7.36 -21.06
C PHE A 384 -0.64 -7.03 -19.93
N ASP A 385 -1.10 -7.21 -18.69
CA ASP A 385 -0.43 -6.84 -17.44
C ASP A 385 0.59 -7.84 -16.90
N SER A 386 0.82 -8.95 -17.60
CA SER A 386 1.70 -10.04 -17.15
C SER A 386 3.20 -9.71 -17.02
N LEU A 387 3.61 -8.53 -17.47
CA LEU A 387 4.96 -7.97 -17.28
C LEU A 387 5.04 -6.94 -16.15
N LEU A 388 3.92 -6.53 -15.54
CA LEU A 388 3.93 -5.57 -14.43
C LEU A 388 4.59 -6.20 -13.20
N LEU A 389 5.50 -5.46 -12.56
CA LEU A 389 6.20 -5.94 -11.37
C LEU A 389 5.25 -6.32 -10.22
N SER A 390 4.11 -5.63 -10.14
CA SER A 390 3.06 -5.89 -9.14
C SER A 390 2.45 -7.29 -9.20
N GLN A 391 2.60 -8.02 -10.31
CA GLN A 391 2.18 -9.42 -10.41
C GLN A 391 2.90 -10.32 -9.38
N ILE A 392 4.15 -9.99 -9.05
CA ILE A 392 4.93 -10.75 -8.06
C ILE A 392 4.33 -10.61 -6.66
N SER A 393 3.99 -9.39 -6.26
CA SER A 393 3.40 -9.09 -4.95
C SER A 393 1.96 -9.61 -4.87
N LEU A 394 1.21 -9.57 -5.97
CA LEU A 394 -0.12 -10.19 -6.10
C LEU A 394 -0.07 -11.69 -5.79
N HIS A 395 0.83 -12.42 -6.46
CA HIS A 395 0.98 -13.86 -6.29
C HIS A 395 1.47 -14.24 -4.89
N SER A 396 2.42 -13.46 -4.37
CA SER A 396 2.96 -13.66 -3.02
C SER A 396 1.87 -13.49 -1.96
N LEU A 397 1.07 -12.43 -2.07
CA LEU A 397 -0.02 -12.15 -1.15
C LEU A 397 -1.18 -13.16 -1.28
N TYR A 398 -1.52 -13.56 -2.51
CA TYR A 398 -2.50 -14.60 -2.78
C TYR A 398 -2.11 -15.92 -2.11
N SER A 399 -0.87 -16.40 -2.35
CA SER A 399 -0.41 -17.71 -1.87
C SER A 399 -0.34 -17.77 -0.34
N ASP A 400 0.16 -16.72 0.31
CA ASP A 400 0.17 -16.65 1.77
C ASP A 400 -1.25 -16.58 2.35
N ALA A 401 -2.13 -15.77 1.76
CA ALA A 401 -3.53 -15.69 2.18
C ALA A 401 -4.26 -17.03 2.03
N PHE A 402 -4.08 -17.70 0.89
CA PHE A 402 -4.69 -18.99 0.60
C PHE A 402 -4.21 -20.07 1.58
N SER A 403 -2.92 -20.09 1.90
CA SER A 403 -2.35 -21.02 2.89
C SER A 403 -2.92 -20.82 4.29
N HIS A 404 -3.37 -19.60 4.62
CA HIS A 404 -4.01 -19.25 5.89
C HIS A 404 -5.54 -19.24 5.83
N GLY A 405 -6.12 -19.91 4.83
CA GLY A 405 -7.55 -20.18 4.76
C GLY A 405 -8.38 -19.05 4.17
N ALA A 406 -7.79 -18.10 3.44
CA ALA A 406 -8.56 -17.09 2.73
C ALA A 406 -9.54 -17.72 1.72
N PRO A 407 -10.78 -17.22 1.62
CA PRO A 407 -11.78 -17.75 0.70
C PRO A 407 -11.54 -17.22 -0.72
N LEU A 408 -10.41 -17.60 -1.33
CA LEU A 408 -10.05 -17.19 -2.68
C LEU A 408 -10.49 -18.25 -3.70
N LYS A 409 -10.90 -17.77 -4.86
CA LYS A 409 -11.21 -18.55 -6.05
C LYS A 409 -9.93 -19.12 -6.64
N VAL A 410 -10.04 -20.27 -7.29
CA VAL A 410 -8.92 -21.00 -7.90
C VAL A 410 -9.16 -21.25 -9.39
N SER A 411 -8.17 -21.79 -10.10
CA SER A 411 -8.40 -22.31 -11.45
C SER A 411 -9.40 -23.47 -11.40
N SER A 412 -10.25 -23.60 -12.43
CA SER A 412 -11.14 -24.76 -12.57
C SER A 412 -10.37 -26.09 -12.65
N THR A 413 -9.11 -26.05 -13.10
CA THR A 413 -8.24 -27.24 -13.18
C THR A 413 -7.72 -27.73 -11.84
N SER A 414 -7.64 -26.87 -10.82
CA SER A 414 -7.19 -27.25 -9.48
C SER A 414 -8.33 -27.55 -8.51
N LEU A 415 -9.58 -27.39 -8.94
CA LEU A 415 -10.76 -27.68 -8.12
C LEU A 415 -10.95 -29.20 -7.93
N PRO A 416 -11.07 -29.72 -6.70
CA PRO A 416 -11.35 -31.12 -6.46
C PRO A 416 -12.67 -31.60 -7.09
N ASP A 417 -12.71 -32.86 -7.52
CA ASP A 417 -13.86 -33.45 -8.23
C ASP A 417 -15.19 -33.31 -7.48
N GLU A 418 -15.17 -33.43 -6.15
CA GLU A 418 -16.33 -33.28 -5.28
C GLU A 418 -16.92 -31.86 -5.25
N PHE A 419 -16.15 -30.85 -5.66
CA PHE A 419 -16.58 -29.46 -5.74
C PHE A 419 -16.81 -28.98 -7.18
N LYS A 420 -16.81 -29.85 -8.19
CA LYS A 420 -17.00 -29.45 -9.59
C LYS A 420 -18.29 -28.67 -9.87
N ASN A 421 -19.33 -28.86 -9.06
CA ASN A 421 -20.59 -28.12 -9.17
C ASN A 421 -20.56 -26.76 -8.44
N ASP A 422 -19.53 -26.49 -7.64
CA ASP A 422 -19.32 -25.22 -6.94
C ASP A 422 -18.56 -24.23 -7.85
N SER A 423 -19.14 -23.86 -9.00
CA SER A 423 -18.49 -22.95 -9.96
C SER A 423 -18.07 -21.60 -9.35
N TRP A 424 -18.73 -21.17 -8.29
CA TRP A 424 -18.40 -19.99 -7.48
C TRP A 424 -17.02 -20.07 -6.81
N ARG A 425 -16.40 -21.26 -6.71
CA ARG A 425 -15.01 -21.45 -6.24
C ARG A 425 -13.97 -21.18 -7.33
N THR A 426 -14.39 -21.02 -8.58
CA THR A 426 -13.48 -20.87 -9.71
C THR A 426 -13.41 -19.43 -10.20
N MET A 427 -12.22 -19.00 -10.60
CA MET A 427 -12.05 -17.74 -11.32
C MET A 427 -12.68 -17.86 -12.71
N VAL A 428 -13.34 -16.79 -13.15
CA VAL A 428 -13.68 -16.63 -14.58
C VAL A 428 -12.41 -16.41 -15.39
N ALA A 429 -12.47 -16.63 -16.72
CA ALA A 429 -11.30 -16.59 -17.59
C ALA A 429 -10.54 -15.25 -17.49
N GLU A 430 -11.27 -14.13 -17.50
CA GLU A 430 -10.69 -12.79 -17.38
C GLU A 430 -9.98 -12.61 -16.02
N GLY A 431 -10.57 -13.11 -14.94
CA GLY A 431 -9.98 -13.06 -13.60
C GLY A 431 -8.74 -13.93 -13.47
N ALA A 432 -8.67 -15.07 -14.17
CA ALA A 432 -7.46 -15.90 -14.21
C ALA A 432 -6.33 -15.22 -15.00
N LEU A 433 -6.65 -14.48 -16.07
CA LEU A 433 -5.66 -13.73 -16.85
C LEU A 433 -5.02 -12.59 -16.04
N GLU A 434 -5.73 -11.97 -15.10
CA GLU A 434 -5.17 -10.94 -14.18
C GLU A 434 -4.04 -11.48 -13.28
N PHE A 435 -3.90 -12.80 -13.16
CA PHE A 435 -2.84 -13.48 -12.41
C PHE A 435 -1.84 -14.17 -13.34
N TYR A 436 -1.84 -13.85 -14.64
CA TYR A 436 -0.79 -14.33 -15.51
C TYR A 436 0.51 -13.54 -15.24
N VAL A 437 1.63 -14.24 -15.20
CA VAL A 437 2.96 -13.68 -14.95
C VAL A 437 3.94 -14.31 -15.94
N THR A 438 4.69 -13.47 -16.65
CA THR A 438 5.60 -13.96 -17.70
C THR A 438 6.90 -14.54 -17.12
N PRO A 439 7.50 -15.56 -17.75
CA PRO A 439 8.82 -16.07 -17.37
C PRO A 439 9.88 -14.97 -17.31
N THR A 440 9.85 -14.00 -18.24
CA THR A 440 10.78 -12.86 -18.26
C THR A 440 10.73 -12.04 -16.98
N LEU A 441 9.54 -11.73 -16.47
CA LEU A 441 9.39 -11.01 -15.19
C LEU A 441 9.91 -11.86 -14.02
N ILE A 442 9.61 -13.16 -14.02
CA ILE A 442 10.05 -14.10 -12.98
C ILE A 442 11.58 -14.19 -12.93
N GLU A 443 12.23 -14.36 -14.08
CA GLU A 443 13.69 -14.41 -14.22
C GLU A 443 14.35 -13.13 -13.70
N ARG A 444 13.81 -11.96 -14.08
CA ARG A 444 14.33 -10.67 -13.64
C ARG A 444 14.14 -10.43 -12.13
N PHE A 445 12.99 -10.84 -11.57
CA PHE A 445 12.76 -10.78 -10.13
C PHE A 445 13.72 -11.71 -9.37
N ASN A 446 13.90 -12.94 -9.82
CA ASN A 446 14.83 -13.89 -9.20
C ASN A 446 16.29 -13.43 -9.32
N ALA A 447 16.66 -12.83 -10.45
CA ALA A 447 17.97 -12.19 -10.63
C ALA A 447 18.20 -11.03 -9.66
N TRP A 448 17.17 -10.21 -9.36
CA TRP A 448 17.26 -9.19 -8.31
C TRP A 448 17.54 -9.80 -6.93
N ARG A 449 16.89 -10.93 -6.59
CA ARG A 449 17.16 -11.66 -5.33
C ARG A 449 18.62 -12.12 -5.25
N GLU A 450 19.14 -12.68 -6.33
CA GLU A 450 20.54 -13.14 -6.40
C GLU A 450 21.53 -11.98 -6.32
N ALA A 451 21.33 -10.96 -7.15
CA ALA A 451 22.27 -9.86 -7.32
C ALA A 451 22.35 -8.95 -6.08
N THR A 452 21.22 -8.73 -5.41
CA THR A 452 21.10 -7.71 -4.36
C THR A 452 20.97 -8.31 -2.95
N LEU A 453 20.36 -9.49 -2.81
CA LEU A 453 20.13 -10.14 -1.51
C LEU A 453 21.08 -11.32 -1.25
N GLY A 454 21.86 -11.73 -2.25
CA GLY A 454 22.77 -12.89 -2.14
C GLY A 454 22.03 -14.23 -2.04
N LEU A 455 20.77 -14.29 -2.49
CA LEU A 455 19.93 -15.48 -2.43
C LEU A 455 20.02 -16.26 -3.74
N SER A 456 20.92 -17.24 -3.82
CA SER A 456 21.04 -18.15 -4.97
C SER A 456 19.70 -18.81 -5.30
N SER A 457 19.33 -18.85 -6.58
CA SER A 457 18.17 -19.63 -7.01
C SER A 457 18.46 -21.12 -6.90
N LEU A 458 17.45 -21.86 -6.44
CA LEU A 458 17.41 -23.30 -6.48
C LEU A 458 17.14 -23.78 -7.92
N PRO A 459 17.64 -24.97 -8.29
CA PRO A 459 17.32 -25.56 -9.58
C PRO A 459 15.82 -25.83 -9.71
N GLU A 460 15.26 -25.49 -10.87
CA GLU A 460 13.88 -25.83 -11.23
C GLU A 460 13.76 -27.31 -11.67
N PRO A 461 12.60 -27.97 -11.45
CA PRO A 461 11.40 -27.43 -10.79
C PRO A 461 11.54 -27.41 -9.26
N LEU A 462 11.01 -26.36 -8.62
CA LEU A 462 10.90 -26.30 -7.16
C LEU A 462 10.05 -27.44 -6.59
N SER A 463 10.28 -27.78 -5.31
CA SER A 463 9.44 -28.78 -4.62
C SER A 463 7.99 -28.28 -4.48
N THR A 464 7.03 -29.20 -4.38
CA THR A 464 5.60 -28.85 -4.19
C THR A 464 5.39 -27.85 -3.06
N GLU A 465 6.05 -28.03 -1.93
CA GLU A 465 5.90 -27.13 -0.78
C GLU A 465 6.34 -25.69 -1.12
N GLN A 466 7.45 -25.54 -1.86
CA GLN A 466 7.99 -24.25 -2.27
C GLN A 466 7.15 -23.56 -3.36
N LEU A 467 6.49 -24.35 -4.21
CA LEU A 467 5.55 -23.85 -5.21
C LEU A 467 4.26 -23.33 -4.57
N GLU A 468 3.67 -24.15 -3.68
CA GLU A 468 2.33 -23.92 -3.14
C GLU A 468 2.32 -22.94 -1.97
N THR A 469 3.39 -22.91 -1.17
CA THR A 469 3.46 -22.08 0.05
C THR A 469 4.44 -20.93 -0.12
N TYR A 470 3.96 -19.70 0.07
CA TYR A 470 4.83 -18.54 0.20
C TYR A 470 5.51 -18.54 1.56
N GLN A 471 6.81 -18.88 1.59
CA GLN A 471 7.62 -18.91 2.81
C GLN A 471 8.72 -17.82 2.76
N PRO A 472 8.51 -16.67 3.42
CA PRO A 472 9.54 -15.64 3.55
C PRO A 472 10.81 -16.15 4.23
N ILE A 473 11.96 -15.71 3.74
CA ILE A 473 13.27 -16.12 4.23
C ILE A 473 13.76 -15.07 5.24
N PRO A 474 14.07 -15.42 6.50
CA PRO A 474 14.65 -14.47 7.45
C PRO A 474 15.97 -13.90 6.91
N SER A 475 16.19 -12.59 7.03
CA SER A 475 17.47 -11.98 6.71
C SER A 475 18.36 -11.83 7.96
N ASP A 476 19.62 -11.49 7.74
CA ASP A 476 20.58 -11.06 8.75
C ASP A 476 20.64 -9.52 8.91
N LYS A 477 19.74 -8.78 8.24
CA LYS A 477 19.75 -7.32 8.16
C LYS A 477 18.44 -6.71 8.65
N THR A 478 18.51 -5.51 9.19
CA THR A 478 17.32 -4.71 9.49
C THR A 478 16.74 -4.12 8.18
N ILE A 479 15.47 -3.71 8.21
CA ILE A 479 14.82 -3.10 7.04
C ILE A 479 15.59 -1.86 6.54
N GLU A 480 16.14 -1.05 7.43
CA GLU A 480 16.91 0.15 7.09
C GLU A 480 18.20 -0.21 6.33
N ALA A 481 18.92 -1.24 6.79
CA ALA A 481 20.14 -1.70 6.13
C ALA A 481 19.84 -2.28 4.74
N VAL A 482 18.73 -3.00 4.59
CA VAL A 482 18.28 -3.51 3.29
C VAL A 482 17.89 -2.37 2.36
N PHE A 483 17.11 -1.39 2.82
CA PHE A 483 16.68 -0.26 1.99
C PHE A 483 17.87 0.59 1.52
N ARG A 484 18.85 0.84 2.39
CA ARG A 484 20.10 1.51 2.01
C ARG A 484 20.88 0.74 0.94
N ASP A 485 20.93 -0.59 1.06
CA ASP A 485 21.55 -1.44 0.04
C ASP A 485 20.78 -1.36 -1.29
N GLN A 486 19.45 -1.47 -1.27
CA GLN A 486 18.61 -1.38 -2.47
C GLN A 486 18.73 0.00 -3.15
N LEU A 487 18.78 1.07 -2.35
CA LEU A 487 19.04 2.43 -2.86
C LEU A 487 20.34 2.49 -3.64
N GLY A 488 21.43 1.91 -3.12
CA GLY A 488 22.70 1.85 -3.84
C GLY A 488 22.61 1.19 -5.22
N TRP A 489 21.77 0.16 -5.39
CA TRP A 489 21.56 -0.49 -6.68
C TRP A 489 20.78 0.36 -7.68
N ILE A 490 19.66 0.97 -7.27
CA ILE A 490 18.91 1.84 -8.18
C ILE A 490 19.65 3.16 -8.45
N THR A 491 20.42 3.68 -7.50
CA THR A 491 21.32 4.83 -7.75
C THR A 491 22.37 4.47 -8.79
N ALA A 492 22.93 3.26 -8.78
CA ALA A 492 23.86 2.80 -9.82
C ALA A 492 23.21 2.78 -11.21
N TRP A 493 21.96 2.30 -11.30
CA TRP A 493 21.16 2.37 -12.51
C TRP A 493 20.96 3.81 -13.00
N ARG A 494 20.53 4.71 -12.10
CA ARG A 494 20.32 6.14 -12.41
C ARG A 494 21.61 6.87 -12.79
N ILE A 495 22.77 6.50 -12.25
CA ILE A 495 24.06 7.10 -12.67
C ILE A 495 24.25 6.93 -14.18
N ASP A 496 24.09 5.72 -14.72
CA ASP A 496 24.29 5.50 -16.15
C ASP A 496 23.09 6.01 -16.98
N ARG A 497 21.87 5.56 -16.64
CA ARG A 497 20.65 5.84 -17.42
C ARG A 497 20.24 7.31 -17.36
N TYR A 498 20.25 7.92 -16.18
CA TYR A 498 19.81 9.31 -16.00
C TYR A 498 20.97 10.29 -16.12
N ALA A 499 22.00 10.17 -15.28
CA ALA A 499 23.04 11.21 -15.25
C ALA A 499 23.79 11.29 -16.58
N PHE A 500 24.08 10.16 -17.22
CA PHE A 500 24.71 10.12 -18.54
C PHE A 500 23.75 9.96 -19.71
N ARG A 501 22.43 10.06 -19.48
CA ARG A 501 21.39 10.03 -20.52
C ARG A 501 21.42 8.78 -21.42
N SER A 502 22.02 7.66 -20.99
CA SER A 502 22.01 6.43 -21.78
C SER A 502 20.62 5.83 -21.94
N MET A 503 19.64 6.30 -21.13
CA MET A 503 18.23 6.00 -21.29
C MET A 503 17.65 6.42 -22.64
N ASP A 504 18.20 7.46 -23.30
CA ASP A 504 17.66 8.00 -24.55
C ASP A 504 17.66 6.95 -25.70
N GLU A 505 18.59 6.00 -25.61
CA GLU A 505 18.76 4.89 -26.55
C GLU A 505 17.92 3.66 -26.17
N GLN A 506 17.27 3.66 -25.01
CA GLN A 506 16.54 2.51 -24.49
C GLN A 506 15.09 2.51 -24.93
N ARG A 507 14.59 1.30 -25.18
CA ARG A 507 13.22 1.05 -25.63
C ARG A 507 12.18 1.65 -24.68
N PHE A 508 12.32 1.44 -23.37
CA PHE A 508 11.36 1.93 -22.37
C PHE A 508 11.15 3.44 -22.50
N TYR A 509 12.22 4.23 -22.64
CA TYR A 509 12.09 5.68 -22.77
C TYR A 509 11.58 6.11 -24.15
N GLN A 510 11.98 5.42 -25.22
CA GLN A 510 11.54 5.72 -26.57
C GLN A 510 10.03 5.52 -26.75
N GLU A 511 9.49 4.46 -26.15
CA GLU A 511 8.08 4.04 -26.22
C GLU A 511 7.20 4.58 -25.06
N ALA A 512 7.78 5.32 -24.10
CA ALA A 512 7.01 5.96 -23.04
C ALA A 512 5.95 6.94 -23.61
N TRP A 513 4.75 6.90 -23.05
CA TRP A 513 3.65 7.77 -23.45
C TRP A 513 3.94 9.25 -23.16
N ASP A 514 3.41 10.14 -24.00
CA ASP A 514 3.67 11.57 -23.94
C ASP A 514 2.61 12.38 -24.72
N THR A 515 1.37 11.89 -24.78
CA THR A 515 0.35 12.46 -25.68
C THR A 515 -0.11 13.86 -25.29
N GLU A 516 0.14 14.28 -24.05
CA GLU A 516 -0.27 15.57 -23.47
C GLU A 516 0.93 16.43 -23.03
N SER A 517 2.12 16.18 -23.57
CA SER A 517 3.30 17.02 -23.30
C SER A 517 3.16 18.43 -23.87
N ASN A 518 2.48 18.57 -25.01
CA ASN A 518 2.13 19.87 -25.59
C ASN A 518 1.10 20.61 -24.71
N ALA A 519 1.42 21.85 -24.32
CA ALA A 519 0.59 22.65 -23.43
C ALA A 519 -0.84 22.90 -23.95
N ASP A 520 -1.02 23.16 -25.25
CA ASP A 520 -2.34 23.41 -25.84
C ASP A 520 -3.20 22.16 -25.88
N VAL A 521 -2.59 20.97 -26.06
CA VAL A 521 -3.30 19.69 -26.00
C VAL A 521 -3.74 19.42 -24.57
N ARG A 522 -2.82 19.60 -23.62
CA ARG A 522 -3.07 19.43 -22.18
C ARG A 522 -4.21 20.33 -21.68
N GLU A 523 -4.20 21.62 -22.03
CA GLU A 523 -5.26 22.56 -21.64
C GLU A 523 -6.62 22.15 -22.20
N LYS A 524 -6.68 21.66 -23.44
CA LYS A 524 -7.93 21.16 -24.05
C LYS A 524 -8.45 19.90 -23.36
N SER A 525 -7.56 18.96 -23.03
CA SER A 525 -7.93 17.75 -22.30
C SER A 525 -8.47 18.07 -20.90
N GLU A 526 -7.81 18.99 -20.19
CA GLU A 526 -8.26 19.47 -18.88
C GLU A 526 -9.65 20.14 -18.97
N ALA A 527 -9.84 21.04 -19.94
CA ALA A 527 -11.13 21.69 -20.16
C ALA A 527 -12.25 20.69 -20.50
N LEU A 528 -11.94 19.63 -21.25
CA LEU A 528 -12.89 18.56 -21.57
C LEU A 528 -13.26 17.75 -20.31
N ARG A 529 -12.29 17.46 -19.43
CA ARG A 529 -12.54 16.85 -18.11
C ARG A 529 -13.48 17.72 -17.30
N ASP A 530 -13.16 19.01 -17.18
CA ASP A 530 -13.93 19.95 -16.36
C ASP A 530 -15.36 20.14 -16.87
N GLN A 531 -15.56 20.09 -18.19
CA GLN A 531 -16.91 20.06 -18.76
C GLN A 531 -17.68 18.81 -18.30
N LYS A 532 -17.07 17.62 -18.37
CA LYS A 532 -17.71 16.37 -17.89
C LYS A 532 -18.05 16.45 -16.40
N GLN A 533 -17.19 17.04 -15.58
CA GLN A 533 -17.45 17.25 -14.15
C GLN A 533 -18.66 18.18 -13.92
N LYS A 534 -18.75 19.31 -14.64
CA LYS A 534 -19.92 20.22 -14.58
C LYS A 534 -21.22 19.51 -14.97
N GLU A 535 -21.17 18.61 -15.95
CA GLU A 535 -22.35 17.82 -16.33
C GLU A 535 -22.78 16.84 -15.23
N VAL A 536 -21.83 16.20 -14.52
CA VAL A 536 -22.12 15.39 -13.32
C VAL A 536 -22.78 16.24 -12.24
N GLU A 537 -22.23 17.41 -11.94
CA GLU A 537 -22.79 18.32 -10.93
C GLU A 537 -24.22 18.75 -11.24
N GLN A 538 -24.53 19.06 -12.50
CA GLN A 538 -25.89 19.38 -12.94
C GLN A 538 -26.85 18.20 -12.74
N ARG A 539 -26.41 16.96 -13.00
CA ARG A 539 -27.22 15.76 -12.77
C ARG A 539 -27.47 15.52 -11.28
N ARG A 540 -26.47 15.73 -10.43
CA ARG A 540 -26.61 15.66 -8.96
C ARG A 540 -27.62 16.68 -8.43
N GLN A 541 -27.58 17.92 -8.93
CA GLN A 541 -28.54 18.95 -8.54
C GLN A 541 -29.97 18.54 -8.87
N LYS A 542 -30.20 18.05 -10.10
CA LYS A 542 -31.51 17.52 -10.54
C LYS A 542 -32.00 16.36 -9.67
N GLN A 543 -31.11 15.43 -9.28
CA GLN A 543 -31.46 14.34 -8.38
C GLN A 543 -31.90 14.87 -7.01
N ARG A 544 -31.14 15.77 -6.39
CA ARG A 544 -31.48 16.36 -5.08
C ARG A 544 -32.80 17.13 -5.11
N GLU A 545 -33.11 17.82 -6.20
CA GLU A 545 -34.39 18.52 -6.37
C GLU A 545 -35.54 17.52 -6.45
N ARG A 546 -35.41 16.46 -7.26
CA ARG A 546 -36.40 15.40 -7.38
C ARG A 546 -36.66 14.71 -6.03
N GLU A 547 -35.62 14.26 -5.35
CA GLU A 547 -35.74 13.56 -4.06
C GLU A 547 -36.42 14.43 -2.99
N ARG A 548 -36.12 15.74 -2.98
CA ARG A 548 -36.76 16.71 -2.09
C ARG A 548 -38.24 16.91 -2.41
N GLN A 549 -38.61 16.95 -3.70
CA GLN A 549 -40.00 17.08 -4.12
C GLN A 549 -40.82 15.83 -3.80
N GLU A 550 -40.22 14.65 -3.95
CA GLU A 550 -40.87 13.35 -3.73
C GLU A 550 -40.89 12.94 -2.24
N GLY A 551 -40.10 13.60 -1.38
CA GLY A 551 -40.01 13.28 0.05
C GLY A 551 -39.38 11.92 0.35
N VAL A 552 -38.57 11.40 -0.59
CA VAL A 552 -37.86 10.13 -0.44
C VAL A 552 -36.51 10.34 0.24
N LEU A 553 -35.98 9.28 0.87
CA LEU A 553 -34.63 9.32 1.43
C LEU A 553 -33.60 9.54 0.30
N PRO A 554 -32.62 10.43 0.48
CA PRO A 554 -31.60 10.67 -0.53
C PRO A 554 -30.85 9.39 -0.88
N GLY A 555 -30.75 9.10 -2.17
CA GLY A 555 -29.89 8.02 -2.68
C GLY A 555 -28.44 8.48 -2.83
N PRO A 556 -27.51 7.54 -3.09
CA PRO A 556 -26.16 7.90 -3.51
C PRO A 556 -26.19 8.82 -4.73
N LEU A 557 -25.28 9.78 -4.78
CA LEU A 557 -25.11 10.70 -5.91
C LEU A 557 -24.09 10.17 -6.90
N GLU A 558 -24.22 10.55 -8.16
CA GLU A 558 -23.32 10.13 -9.23
C GLU A 558 -21.86 10.49 -8.88
N PRO A 559 -20.89 9.56 -9.00
CA PRO A 559 -19.49 9.85 -8.70
C PRO A 559 -18.89 10.86 -9.68
N GLY A 560 -17.91 11.64 -9.19
CA GLY A 560 -17.22 12.65 -9.96
C GLY A 560 -16.25 12.06 -10.97
N VAL A 561 -15.78 12.89 -11.89
CA VAL A 561 -14.78 12.53 -12.89
C VAL A 561 -13.40 12.56 -12.24
N LYS A 562 -12.52 11.60 -12.59
CA LYS A 562 -11.14 11.56 -12.11
C LYS A 562 -10.44 12.90 -12.37
N ASP A 563 -9.61 13.30 -11.41
CA ASP A 563 -8.74 14.46 -11.57
C ASP A 563 -7.86 14.35 -12.80
N PHE A 564 -7.73 15.47 -13.49
CA PHE A 564 -6.89 15.56 -14.67
C PHE A 564 -5.44 15.23 -14.28
N ASP A 565 -4.86 14.30 -15.02
CA ASP A 565 -3.52 13.76 -14.79
C ASP A 565 -2.92 13.55 -16.16
N ALA A 566 -2.05 14.49 -16.56
CA ALA A 566 -1.62 14.59 -17.94
C ALA A 566 -0.71 13.42 -18.32
N ASP A 567 -0.95 12.83 -19.50
CA ASP A 567 -0.06 11.83 -20.09
C ASP A 567 1.24 12.48 -20.59
N MET A 568 2.24 12.49 -19.72
CA MET A 568 3.54 13.11 -19.92
C MET A 568 4.68 12.20 -19.45
N GLY A 569 4.50 10.88 -19.49
CA GLY A 569 5.44 9.92 -18.91
C GLY A 569 6.87 10.09 -19.42
N LYS A 570 7.05 10.31 -20.73
CA LYS A 570 8.36 10.56 -21.34
C LYS A 570 8.98 11.89 -20.88
N THR A 571 8.21 12.97 -20.93
CA THR A 571 8.65 14.29 -20.45
C THR A 571 9.06 14.23 -18.98
N GLN A 572 8.22 13.63 -18.13
CA GLN A 572 8.47 13.43 -16.71
C GLN A 572 9.76 12.65 -16.44
N LEU A 573 10.00 11.55 -17.17
CA LEU A 573 11.24 10.78 -17.04
C LEU A 573 12.48 11.59 -17.46
N SER A 574 12.37 12.36 -18.54
CA SER A 574 13.47 13.22 -19.00
C SER A 574 13.84 14.27 -17.96
N ASP A 575 12.85 14.89 -17.32
CA ASP A 575 13.08 15.91 -16.30
C ASP A 575 13.60 15.32 -14.99
N ALA A 576 13.08 14.15 -14.59
CA ALA A 576 13.63 13.36 -13.50
C ALA A 576 15.10 13.01 -13.74
N ALA A 577 15.44 12.62 -14.97
CA ALA A 577 16.81 12.34 -15.34
C ALA A 577 17.70 13.59 -15.25
N ASN A 578 17.20 14.74 -15.73
CA ASN A 578 17.91 16.02 -15.62
C ASN A 578 18.13 16.42 -14.15
N GLU A 579 17.11 16.33 -13.30
CA GLU A 579 17.23 16.61 -11.87
C GLU A 579 18.27 15.71 -11.20
N PHE A 580 18.20 14.39 -11.43
CA PHE A 580 19.19 13.44 -10.91
C PHE A 580 20.61 13.80 -11.38
N SER A 581 20.75 14.08 -12.68
CA SER A 581 21.99 14.43 -13.37
C SER A 581 22.65 15.68 -12.77
N MET A 582 21.85 16.70 -12.46
CA MET A 582 22.28 17.92 -11.81
C MET A 582 22.75 17.67 -10.37
N ILE A 583 21.92 17.00 -9.57
CA ILE A 583 22.23 16.71 -8.16
C ILE A 583 23.46 15.81 -8.04
N TYR A 584 23.59 14.79 -8.89
CA TYR A 584 24.74 13.88 -8.88
C TYR A 584 26.08 14.60 -9.08
N ARG A 585 26.08 15.68 -9.88
CA ARG A 585 27.29 16.47 -10.19
C ARG A 585 27.53 17.64 -9.25
N SER A 586 26.57 17.96 -8.39
CA SER A 586 26.72 19.04 -7.42
C SER A 586 27.53 18.59 -6.20
N GLU A 587 28.21 19.52 -5.55
CA GLU A 587 28.98 19.25 -4.32
C GLU A 587 28.06 19.11 -3.10
N ASP A 588 26.91 19.80 -3.12
CA ASP A 588 25.94 19.86 -2.03
C ASP A 588 24.86 18.77 -2.11
N LEU A 589 24.78 18.02 -3.22
CA LEU A 589 23.73 17.02 -3.47
C LEU A 589 22.32 17.57 -3.24
N GLY A 590 22.07 18.80 -3.69
CA GLY A 590 20.78 19.47 -3.62
C GLY A 590 20.34 19.89 -2.22
N THR A 591 21.26 20.08 -1.27
CA THR A 591 20.94 20.62 0.07
C THR A 591 21.00 22.14 0.14
N LYS A 592 21.66 22.81 -0.81
CA LYS A 592 21.86 24.27 -0.79
C LYS A 592 20.56 25.08 -0.82
N PRO A 593 19.52 24.73 -1.60
CA PRO A 593 18.25 25.45 -1.56
C PRO A 593 17.56 25.34 -0.19
N SER A 594 17.64 24.16 0.43
CA SER A 594 17.12 23.90 1.78
C SER A 594 17.87 24.70 2.85
N GLU A 595 19.19 24.80 2.73
CA GLU A 595 20.03 25.63 3.60
C GLU A 595 19.68 27.12 3.48
N VAL A 596 19.52 27.63 2.26
CA VAL A 596 19.16 29.04 2.03
C VAL A 596 17.78 29.36 2.61
N ALA A 597 16.80 28.48 2.38
CA ALA A 597 15.46 28.64 2.92
C ALA A 597 15.43 28.60 4.46
N LEU A 598 16.14 27.65 5.08
CA LEU A 598 16.24 27.55 6.53
C LEU A 598 16.99 28.74 7.14
N GLU A 599 18.05 29.21 6.50
CA GLU A 599 18.82 30.38 6.93
C GLU A 599 18.00 31.67 6.84
N ALA A 600 17.11 31.80 5.84
CA ALA A 600 16.16 32.91 5.76
C ALA A 600 15.15 32.92 6.93
N LEU A 601 14.82 31.74 7.47
CA LEU A 601 13.88 31.58 8.58
C LEU A 601 14.56 31.61 9.97
N ARG A 602 15.91 31.71 10.04
CA ARG A 602 16.71 31.60 11.30
C ARG A 602 16.33 32.55 12.44
N HIS A 603 15.67 33.65 12.10
CA HIS A 603 15.28 34.70 13.06
C HIS A 603 13.84 34.55 13.57
N ILE A 604 13.09 33.57 13.06
CA ILE A 604 11.66 33.42 13.33
C ILE A 604 11.40 32.54 14.55
N THR A 605 12.13 31.42 14.73
CA THR A 605 11.95 30.53 15.88
C THR A 605 13.24 29.76 16.28
N VAL A 606 13.33 29.36 17.56
CA VAL A 606 14.39 28.52 18.16
C VAL A 606 14.69 27.16 17.44
N PRO A 607 13.75 26.49 16.74
CA PRO A 607 13.98 25.22 16.03
C PRO A 607 14.95 25.27 14.83
N VAL A 608 15.31 26.45 14.32
CA VAL A 608 16.14 26.52 13.10
C VAL A 608 17.55 25.95 13.29
N LYS A 609 18.13 26.06 14.49
CA LYS A 609 19.42 25.41 14.80
C LYS A 609 19.35 23.88 14.85
N LEU A 610 18.17 23.32 15.16
CA LEU A 610 17.94 21.86 15.11
C LEU A 610 17.79 21.40 13.66
N LEU A 611 17.03 22.15 12.85
CA LEU A 611 16.87 21.90 11.41
C LEU A 611 18.19 21.96 10.63
N LEU A 612 19.10 22.87 10.98
CA LEU A 612 20.43 22.94 10.37
C LEU A 612 21.30 21.72 10.69
N LYS A 613 21.14 21.07 11.87
CA LYS A 613 21.84 19.81 12.19
C LYS A 613 21.27 18.62 11.44
N ASP A 614 19.95 18.60 11.22
CA ASP A 614 19.30 17.57 10.40
C ASP A 614 19.76 17.65 8.93
N LEU A 615 20.08 18.85 8.43
CA LEU A 615 20.67 19.01 7.09
C LEU A 615 22.06 18.38 6.95
N ASP A 616 22.93 18.47 7.95
CA ASP A 616 24.25 17.80 7.90
C ASP A 616 24.10 16.28 7.86
N HIS A 617 23.13 15.74 8.61
CA HIS A 617 22.78 14.33 8.56
C HIS A 617 22.23 13.92 7.18
N ILE A 618 21.28 14.69 6.63
CA ILE A 618 20.74 14.47 5.28
C ILE A 618 21.87 14.50 4.23
N ARG A 619 22.80 15.47 4.34
CA ARG A 619 23.94 15.56 3.43
C ARG A 619 24.86 14.33 3.54
N ALA A 620 25.10 13.82 4.74
CA ALA A 620 25.87 12.60 4.95
C ALA A 620 25.16 11.36 4.37
N GLU A 621 23.85 11.22 4.58
CA GLU A 621 23.02 10.17 3.96
C GLU A 621 23.13 10.22 2.44
N ARG A 622 22.93 11.40 1.83
CA ARG A 622 23.03 11.56 0.37
C ARG A 622 24.41 11.22 -0.18
N LYS A 623 25.48 11.61 0.51
CA LYS A 623 26.87 11.26 0.14
C LYS A 623 27.09 9.75 0.20
N ALA A 624 26.57 9.07 1.21
CA ALA A 624 26.65 7.62 1.33
C ALA A 624 25.89 6.91 0.19
N SER A 625 24.66 7.34 -0.11
CA SER A 625 23.86 6.83 -1.24
C SER A 625 24.59 6.99 -2.57
N LYS A 626 25.18 8.17 -2.82
CA LYS A 626 25.99 8.43 -4.01
C LYS A 626 27.20 7.50 -4.09
N ALA A 627 27.93 7.32 -2.99
CA ALA A 627 29.10 6.46 -2.93
C ALA A 627 28.75 4.98 -3.23
N LEU A 628 27.63 4.48 -2.68
CA LEU A 628 27.13 3.14 -2.96
C LEU A 628 26.78 2.94 -4.44
N GLY A 629 26.08 3.90 -5.05
CA GLY A 629 25.79 3.87 -6.48
C GLY A 629 27.07 3.83 -7.33
N ARG A 630 28.04 4.69 -7.02
CA ARG A 630 29.34 4.73 -7.70
C ARG A 630 30.14 3.43 -7.57
N GLN A 631 30.05 2.74 -6.44
CA GLN A 631 30.72 1.45 -6.24
C GLN A 631 30.14 0.35 -7.14
N ARG A 632 28.88 0.49 -7.57
CA ARG A 632 28.11 -0.57 -8.24
C ARG A 632 27.90 -0.32 -9.73
N VAL A 633 28.00 0.93 -10.19
CA VAL A 633 27.70 1.30 -11.58
C VAL A 633 28.50 0.48 -12.59
N SER A 634 29.82 0.29 -12.40
CA SER A 634 30.64 -0.52 -13.32
C SER A 634 30.35 -2.02 -13.26
N ARG A 635 29.70 -2.52 -12.20
CA ARG A 635 29.21 -3.91 -12.15
C ARG A 635 27.91 -4.06 -12.93
N MET A 636 27.06 -3.04 -12.91
CA MET A 636 25.79 -2.99 -13.64
C MET A 636 25.99 -2.68 -15.13
N PHE A 637 26.92 -1.79 -15.44
CA PHE A 637 27.31 -1.33 -16.77
C PHE A 637 28.80 -1.63 -16.95
N PRO A 638 29.17 -2.85 -17.37
CA PRO A 638 30.56 -3.27 -17.44
C PRO A 638 31.32 -2.55 -18.56
N PRO A 639 32.60 -2.17 -18.33
CA PRO A 639 33.46 -1.67 -19.39
C PRO A 639 33.93 -2.81 -20.32
N PRO A 640 34.56 -2.48 -21.46
CA PRO A 640 35.36 -3.43 -22.23
C PRO A 640 36.38 -4.17 -21.35
N SER A 641 36.79 -5.37 -21.77
CA SER A 641 37.74 -6.19 -21.00
C SER A 641 39.04 -5.44 -20.71
N GLY A 642 39.36 -5.26 -19.42
CA GLY A 642 40.54 -4.53 -18.96
C GLY A 642 40.42 -3.00 -18.98
N GLY A 643 39.26 -2.45 -19.34
CA GLY A 643 38.97 -1.03 -19.30
C GLY A 643 38.33 -0.56 -17.99
N GLU A 644 38.22 0.76 -17.83
CA GLU A 644 37.49 1.41 -16.75
C GLU A 644 36.39 2.31 -17.33
N ASN A 645 35.30 2.46 -16.59
CA ASN A 645 34.23 3.39 -16.90
C ASN A 645 33.75 4.08 -15.61
N HIS A 646 32.95 5.12 -15.72
CA HIS A 646 32.42 5.88 -14.58
C HIS A 646 33.51 6.42 -13.62
N THR A 647 34.68 6.78 -14.16
CA THR A 647 35.85 7.18 -13.36
C THR A 647 35.59 8.42 -12.52
N CYS A 648 34.68 9.30 -12.97
CA CYS A 648 34.18 10.45 -12.21
C CYS A 648 32.75 10.81 -12.62
N GLU A 649 32.14 11.75 -11.89
CA GLU A 649 30.77 12.25 -12.10
C GLU A 649 30.53 12.84 -13.50
N LYS A 650 31.61 13.18 -14.22
CA LYS A 650 31.57 13.84 -15.52
C LYS A 650 31.93 12.90 -16.68
N LYS A 651 32.41 11.69 -16.42
CA LYS A 651 32.92 10.79 -17.47
C LYS A 651 32.29 9.40 -17.37
N ARG A 652 31.43 9.07 -18.33
CA ARG A 652 30.83 7.74 -18.46
C ARG A 652 31.84 6.69 -18.89
N GLY A 653 32.63 6.96 -19.93
CA GLY A 653 33.47 5.94 -20.56
C GLY A 653 32.66 4.94 -21.40
N GLU A 654 33.33 3.90 -21.91
CA GLU A 654 32.70 2.88 -22.74
C GLU A 654 31.99 1.82 -21.87
N VAL A 655 30.82 1.36 -22.33
CA VAL A 655 29.97 0.38 -21.63
C VAL A 655 29.55 -0.70 -22.61
N TRP A 656 29.79 -1.97 -22.28
CA TRP A 656 29.45 -3.14 -23.08
C TRP A 656 28.43 -4.01 -22.33
N GLU A 657 27.16 -3.59 -22.35
CA GLU A 657 26.05 -4.23 -21.61
C GLU A 657 25.88 -5.73 -21.87
N TYR A 658 26.26 -6.22 -23.06
CA TYR A 658 26.23 -7.63 -23.44
C TYR A 658 27.24 -8.51 -22.67
N MET A 659 28.18 -7.92 -21.92
CA MET A 659 29.16 -8.68 -21.12
C MET A 659 28.53 -9.33 -19.87
N ASN A 660 27.34 -8.87 -19.47
CA ASN A 660 26.63 -9.37 -18.29
C ASN A 660 25.11 -9.47 -18.48
N ASP A 661 24.59 -9.36 -19.71
CA ASP A 661 23.14 -9.36 -19.99
C ASP A 661 22.44 -10.65 -19.56
N ASP A 662 23.13 -11.78 -19.63
CA ASP A 662 22.71 -13.11 -19.17
C ASP A 662 22.99 -13.39 -17.68
N LYS A 663 23.65 -12.46 -16.98
CA LYS A 663 24.01 -12.61 -15.56
C LYS A 663 22.97 -11.93 -14.66
N PRO A 664 22.86 -12.32 -13.37
CA PRO A 664 21.90 -11.71 -12.45
C PRO A 664 21.93 -10.18 -12.40
N VAL A 665 23.13 -9.58 -12.52
CA VAL A 665 23.28 -8.12 -12.51
C VAL A 665 22.79 -7.45 -13.81
N GLY A 666 22.92 -8.09 -14.97
CA GLY A 666 22.36 -7.56 -16.22
C GLY A 666 20.84 -7.76 -16.31
N LEU A 667 20.33 -8.87 -15.78
CA LEU A 667 18.88 -9.08 -15.61
C LEU A 667 18.28 -8.10 -14.59
N LEU A 668 19.01 -7.72 -13.54
CA LEU A 668 18.65 -6.62 -12.64
C LEU A 668 18.59 -5.27 -13.37
N ARG A 669 19.57 -4.98 -14.24
CA ARG A 669 19.52 -3.78 -15.11
C ARG A 669 18.25 -3.78 -15.96
N ALA A 670 17.91 -4.92 -16.58
CA ALA A 670 16.70 -5.07 -17.38
C ALA A 670 15.41 -4.93 -16.55
N LEU A 671 15.40 -5.39 -15.29
CA LEU A 671 14.29 -5.15 -14.35
C LEU A 671 14.08 -3.65 -14.10
N PHE A 672 15.16 -2.90 -13.89
CA PHE A 672 15.06 -1.44 -13.71
C PHE A 672 14.63 -0.71 -14.99
N ASP A 673 15.15 -1.14 -16.15
CA ASP A 673 14.78 -0.57 -17.45
C ASP A 673 13.29 -0.80 -17.77
N ASP A 674 12.77 -2.01 -17.59
CA ASP A 674 11.47 -2.39 -18.15
C ASP A 674 10.35 -2.64 -17.11
N GLN A 675 10.63 -2.74 -15.80
CA GLN A 675 9.62 -3.10 -14.79
C GLN A 675 9.49 -2.10 -13.64
N VAL A 676 10.60 -1.52 -13.18
CA VAL A 676 10.57 -0.57 -12.06
C VAL A 676 10.18 0.82 -12.57
N HIS A 677 9.08 1.34 -12.04
CA HIS A 677 8.63 2.70 -12.32
C HIS A 677 9.45 3.72 -11.52
N ASP A 678 9.47 4.98 -11.97
CA ASP A 678 10.00 6.10 -11.22
C ASP A 678 8.86 6.97 -10.68
N SER A 679 8.50 6.72 -9.44
CA SER A 679 7.39 7.41 -8.79
C SER A 679 7.67 8.89 -8.49
N ARG A 680 8.95 9.31 -8.45
CA ARG A 680 9.34 10.73 -8.29
C ARG A 680 9.13 11.53 -9.57
N ALA A 681 9.28 10.91 -10.75
CA ALA A 681 9.07 11.57 -12.03
C ALA A 681 7.64 12.13 -12.18
N TRP A 682 6.63 11.39 -11.71
CA TRP A 682 5.22 11.80 -11.74
C TRP A 682 4.93 13.06 -10.88
N PHE A 683 5.66 13.24 -9.76
CA PHE A 683 5.42 14.34 -8.84
C PHE A 683 5.77 15.72 -9.42
N LEU A 684 6.74 15.79 -10.34
CA LEU A 684 7.31 17.03 -10.88
C LEU A 684 6.25 18.01 -11.45
N TYR A 685 5.11 17.50 -11.91
CA TYR A 685 4.09 18.29 -12.61
C TYR A 685 2.77 18.42 -11.84
N LYS A 686 2.19 17.31 -11.34
CA LYS A 686 0.83 17.34 -10.77
C LYS A 686 0.76 18.10 -9.43
N HIS A 687 1.82 18.02 -8.63
CA HIS A 687 1.90 18.66 -7.32
C HIS A 687 3.12 19.57 -7.17
N GLY A 688 3.87 19.77 -8.27
CA GLY A 688 5.15 20.45 -8.27
C GLY A 688 6.29 19.58 -7.74
N ARG A 689 7.53 20.05 -7.92
CA ARG A 689 8.72 19.41 -7.34
C ARG A 689 8.53 19.26 -5.83
N GLU A 690 8.69 18.05 -5.30
CA GLU A 690 8.62 17.80 -3.86
C GLU A 690 9.71 18.62 -3.15
N PRO A 691 9.37 19.67 -2.39
CA PRO A 691 10.37 20.50 -1.75
C PRO A 691 11.22 19.64 -0.81
N PHE A 692 12.53 19.89 -0.76
CA PHE A 692 13.51 19.18 0.08
C PHE A 692 13.83 17.74 -0.33
N GLY A 693 13.01 17.07 -1.16
CA GLY A 693 13.23 15.68 -1.57
C GLY A 693 14.31 15.50 -2.63
N SER A 694 15.02 14.38 -2.59
CA SER A 694 16.08 14.03 -3.54
C SER A 694 16.11 12.53 -3.85
N TYR A 695 16.58 12.17 -5.04
CA TYR A 695 16.90 10.78 -5.39
C TYR A 695 18.02 10.15 -4.56
N PHE A 696 18.74 10.94 -3.77
CA PHE A 696 19.78 10.46 -2.86
C PHE A 696 19.28 10.30 -1.42
N ASP A 697 18.03 10.68 -1.14
CA ASP A 697 17.42 10.47 0.17
C ASP A 697 17.04 9.01 0.37
N GLU A 698 17.32 8.49 1.56
CA GLU A 698 16.73 7.22 1.97
C GLU A 698 15.26 7.43 2.36
N ARG A 699 14.41 6.44 2.10
CA ARG A 699 12.99 6.50 2.46
C ARG A 699 12.82 6.72 3.97
N VAL A 700 11.87 7.58 4.32
CA VAL A 700 11.40 7.73 5.71
C VAL A 700 10.64 6.47 6.10
N ILE A 701 10.93 5.95 7.30
CA ILE A 701 10.30 4.75 7.85
C ILE A 701 9.86 5.05 9.29
N PHE A 702 8.60 4.78 9.60
CA PHE A 702 7.99 4.86 10.91
C PHE A 702 7.86 3.48 11.56
N PHE A 703 8.04 3.43 12.87
CA PHE A 703 7.89 2.28 13.74
C PHE A 703 6.98 2.70 14.90
N GLY A 704 5.67 2.52 14.76
CA GLY A 704 4.72 3.15 15.69
C GLY A 704 4.74 4.67 15.55
N GLY A 705 4.93 5.41 16.64
CA GLY A 705 5.04 6.87 16.63
C GLY A 705 6.46 7.42 16.43
N VAL A 706 7.47 6.55 16.30
CA VAL A 706 8.88 6.94 16.20
C VAL A 706 9.38 6.72 14.77
N HIS A 707 10.13 7.67 14.21
CA HIS A 707 10.74 7.50 12.89
C HIS A 707 12.21 7.08 12.98
N ARG A 708 12.72 6.50 11.89
CA ARG A 708 14.08 5.93 11.83
C ARG A 708 15.21 6.86 12.33
N ARG A 709 15.13 8.18 12.08
CA ARG A 709 16.24 9.10 12.43
C ARG A 709 16.29 9.34 13.94
N ASP A 710 15.16 9.20 14.64
CA ASP A 710 15.10 9.24 16.10
C ASP A 710 15.76 8.01 16.74
N LEU A 711 15.57 6.83 16.14
CA LEU A 711 16.19 5.57 16.60
C LEU A 711 17.70 5.53 16.33
N VAL A 712 18.12 6.13 15.22
CA VAL A 712 19.51 6.15 14.75
C VAL A 712 20.41 7.05 15.60
N GLN A 713 19.87 8.12 16.23
CA GLN A 713 20.62 8.93 17.22
C GLN A 713 21.07 8.16 18.47
N VAL A 714 20.59 6.92 18.67
CA VAL A 714 20.95 6.07 19.82
C VAL A 714 22.07 5.06 19.49
N SER A 715 22.43 4.83 18.22
CA SER A 715 23.34 3.72 17.84
C SER A 715 24.64 4.07 17.09
N TRP A 716 24.96 5.34 16.87
CA TRP A 716 26.20 5.76 16.18
C TRP A 716 27.49 5.71 17.02
N ASP A 717 27.54 4.95 18.11
CA ASP A 717 28.77 4.67 18.86
C ASP A 717 29.62 3.57 18.20
N ASP A 718 29.68 3.48 16.85
CA ASP A 718 30.70 2.66 16.17
C ASP A 718 31.98 3.50 15.99
N PRO A 719 33.05 3.24 16.77
CA PRO A 719 34.30 4.00 16.69
C PRO A 719 35.02 3.90 15.34
N ARG A 720 34.55 3.07 14.39
CA ARG A 720 35.09 2.99 13.02
C ARG A 720 34.60 4.10 12.08
N LEU A 721 33.55 4.83 12.43
CA LEU A 721 33.02 5.96 11.64
C LEU A 721 33.34 7.34 12.23
N LEU A 722 33.94 7.39 13.42
CA LEU A 722 34.22 8.63 14.18
C LEU A 722 35.63 9.20 13.98
N ALA A 723 36.34 8.79 12.92
CA ALA A 723 37.62 9.39 12.56
C ALA A 723 37.43 10.71 11.80
N GLU A 724 36.74 11.69 12.42
CA GLU A 724 36.91 13.15 12.24
C GLU A 724 35.84 13.93 13.04
N GLY A 725 36.14 14.18 14.32
CA GLY A 725 35.83 15.43 15.04
C GLY A 725 34.37 15.81 15.37
N SER A 726 33.89 15.45 16.56
CA SER A 726 33.54 16.38 17.67
C SER A 726 32.77 15.64 18.78
N SER A 727 33.10 15.95 20.03
CA SER A 727 32.57 15.32 21.25
C SER A 727 31.08 15.63 21.47
N VAL A 728 30.31 14.60 21.80
CA VAL A 728 28.87 14.67 22.14
C VAL A 728 28.70 15.08 23.60
N GLU A 729 27.97 16.17 23.87
CA GLU A 729 27.39 16.47 25.19
C GLU A 729 25.95 15.95 25.26
N GLU A 730 25.60 15.32 26.39
CA GLU A 730 24.28 14.73 26.67
C GLU A 730 23.15 15.79 26.71
N ARG A 731 22.00 15.43 26.15
CA ARG A 731 20.78 16.27 26.06
C ARG A 731 20.00 16.32 27.39
N PRO A 732 19.43 17.47 27.78
CA PRO A 732 18.25 17.53 28.62
C PRO A 732 16.98 17.46 27.76
N ILE A 733 16.02 16.63 28.17
CA ILE A 733 14.66 16.59 27.61
C ILE A 733 13.92 17.86 28.03
N VAL A 734 13.50 18.69 27.06
CA VAL A 734 12.64 19.86 27.30
C VAL A 734 11.22 19.53 26.80
N PRO A 735 10.16 19.70 27.61
CA PRO A 735 8.79 19.52 27.13
C PRO A 735 8.42 20.64 26.15
N VAL A 736 7.84 20.27 25.00
CA VAL A 736 7.27 21.22 24.04
C VAL A 736 5.94 21.75 24.59
N SER A 737 5.76 23.07 24.55
CA SER A 737 4.51 23.74 24.95
C SER A 737 3.50 23.71 23.78
N PRO A 738 2.19 23.59 24.02
CA PRO A 738 1.19 23.29 22.96
C PRO A 738 0.87 24.43 21.99
N ASP A 739 1.33 25.65 22.23
CA ASP A 739 0.78 26.86 21.59
C ASP A 739 1.72 27.54 20.57
N GLY A 740 2.58 26.77 19.88
CA GLY A 740 3.64 27.30 19.00
C GLY A 740 3.60 26.88 17.53
N GLY A 741 2.46 26.43 17.00
CA GLY A 741 2.34 26.05 15.58
C GLY A 741 2.25 27.26 14.65
N MET A 742 2.90 27.19 13.47
CA MET A 742 2.70 28.17 12.39
C MET A 742 1.25 28.12 11.90
N THR A 743 0.66 29.29 11.59
CA THR A 743 -0.68 29.31 10.96
C THR A 743 -0.60 28.79 9.51
N PRO A 744 -1.70 28.28 8.94
CA PRO A 744 -1.75 27.87 7.55
C PRO A 744 -1.28 28.96 6.57
N GLU A 745 -1.53 30.25 6.86
CA GLU A 745 -1.01 31.35 6.03
C GLU A 745 0.51 31.49 6.11
N GLN A 746 1.10 31.32 7.31
CA GLN A 746 2.55 31.37 7.51
C GLN A 746 3.26 30.19 6.84
N ILE A 747 2.65 29.00 6.86
CA ILE A 747 3.15 27.81 6.15
C ILE A 747 3.11 28.05 4.63
N ALA A 748 2.01 28.59 4.11
CA ALA A 748 1.88 28.88 2.68
C ALA A 748 2.87 29.95 2.19
N GLU A 749 3.14 30.98 3.00
CA GLU A 749 4.13 32.01 2.67
C GLU A 749 5.56 31.48 2.72
N ALA A 750 5.88 30.62 3.70
CA ALA A 750 7.15 29.91 3.75
C ALA A 750 7.33 28.97 2.54
N GLN A 751 6.30 28.19 2.17
CA GLN A 751 6.31 27.33 0.99
C GLN A 751 6.56 28.13 -0.30
N LYS A 752 5.93 29.30 -0.45
CA LYS A 752 6.11 30.16 -1.62
C LYS A 752 7.53 30.74 -1.72
N ALA A 753 8.13 31.09 -0.58
CA ALA A 753 9.53 31.55 -0.53
C ALA A 753 10.52 30.42 -0.87
N ILE A 754 10.30 29.23 -0.30
CA ILE A 754 11.05 28.00 -0.60
C ILE A 754 10.98 27.70 -2.10
N GLU A 755 9.78 27.67 -2.67
CA GLU A 755 9.56 27.42 -4.10
C GLU A 755 10.32 28.43 -4.98
N ALA A 756 10.27 29.73 -4.64
CA ALA A 756 10.98 30.76 -5.39
C ALA A 756 12.51 30.57 -5.37
N ASP A 757 13.08 30.13 -4.25
CA ASP A 757 14.51 29.87 -4.13
C ASP A 757 14.94 28.58 -4.86
N TRP A 758 14.09 27.55 -4.85
CA TRP A 758 14.29 26.37 -5.69
C TRP A 758 14.23 26.70 -7.18
N GLN A 759 13.24 27.47 -7.62
CA GLN A 759 13.12 27.93 -9.01
C GLN A 759 14.36 28.73 -9.45
N ARG A 760 14.89 29.60 -8.58
CA ARG A 760 16.15 30.33 -8.84
C ARG A 760 17.36 29.41 -8.93
N TYR A 761 17.49 28.45 -8.00
CA TYR A 761 18.60 27.48 -7.99
C TYR A 761 18.63 26.67 -9.28
N TYR A 762 17.47 26.17 -9.72
CA TYR A 762 17.36 25.41 -10.96
C TYR A 762 17.61 26.28 -12.19
N ALA A 763 17.07 27.50 -12.24
CA ALA A 763 17.34 28.44 -13.35
C ALA A 763 18.83 28.82 -13.46
N GLN A 764 19.55 28.94 -12.35
CA GLN A 764 21.01 29.22 -12.34
C GLN A 764 21.85 28.04 -12.82
N LEU A 765 21.32 26.82 -12.76
CA LEU A 765 22.01 25.61 -13.20
C LEU A 765 21.62 25.17 -14.61
N GLU A 766 20.51 25.70 -15.16
CA GLU A 766 20.09 25.57 -16.56
C GLU A 766 20.85 26.52 -17.52
N GLU A 767 21.67 27.45 -17.01
CA GLU A 767 22.57 28.22 -17.87
C GLU A 767 23.56 27.27 -18.57
N PRO A 768 23.64 27.27 -19.91
CA PRO A 768 24.48 26.34 -20.64
C PRO A 768 25.94 26.64 -20.28
N ASN A 769 26.59 25.69 -19.60
CA ASN A 769 28.04 25.62 -19.64
C ASN A 769 28.41 25.18 -21.06
N ASP A 770 28.54 26.17 -21.95
CA ASP A 770 29.31 26.05 -23.19
C ASP A 770 30.75 25.62 -22.81
N ALA A 771 30.99 24.32 -22.79
CA ALA A 771 32.33 23.75 -22.84
C ALA A 771 32.52 23.11 -24.22
N PRO A 772 33.60 23.45 -24.96
CA PRO A 772 33.73 23.11 -26.37
C PRO A 772 33.90 21.61 -26.62
N ALA A 773 33.41 21.19 -27.78
CA ALA A 773 33.25 19.84 -28.32
C ALA A 773 34.46 18.89 -28.21
#